data_AF-A0A239FTX0-F1
#
_entry.id   AF-A0A239FTX0-F1
#
_cell.length_a   1.000
_cell.length_b   1.000
_cell.length_c   1.000
_cell.angle_alpha   90.00
_cell.angle_beta   90.00
_cell.angle_gamma   90.00
#
_symmetry.space_group_name_H-M   'P 1'
#
loop_
_entity.id
_entity.type
_entity.pdbx_description
1 polymer ?
#
loop_
_entity_poly.entity_id
_entity_poly.type
_entity_poly.pdbx_seq_one_letter_code
_entity_poly.pdbx_strand_id
1 'polypeptide(L)'
;MLKRSLLAILCLISSLSYAQIELSYYLPEGYTYNSSIPTPKQVLGFEVGEWHASHDQVVMYMKALAEASDRVVFEEIGRTYEMRPQVTLTISSPSNLDRIDDIKAERKKLRQANASVDLDKMPIVVYAGYAVHGNEASAVNASLLAAYHFAAAEEIANDLENIVIVLDPALNPDGVNRFASWVNSHKSYQLNGDPESRELNEAWPRGRTNHYWFDLNRDWLPVQHPESRNRVAVIQEWLPNIQLDFHEMGTNSTYFFQPGVPARNHPLTPKRNFDLTEKIAQYHAKYLDKIGSLYYSQENFDDFYYGKGSTYPDVQGSIGILFEQASSRGHLQESIYGPVTFEFTIRNQFNTTLSSFEAAKDLRKELNTYLRDFYREAKNESDTDTNKAYIFGSKTDGGRTFHLADMIAQHDVEVFALMEDITVNGVEFKKDKAYIVPLTQPQYRLIKGIFEDRTNFQDSLFYDVSAWTMPMAFNLEYMALSSRILNLASVEKIDKNSALIPGTVHGEAGALAYAFEWGEYYAPKAVYALMQKGYLVRVSHAEWESQDGKKFNRGTILVSKGQKNVSDREMLADLEKLAENSGLQIHAINSGYTKGVNLGSPSIDVLEQPRIALLVEGGVSSSEAGEIWHLLDQRFEMPVTLLPVDRIGNADLSRYNTIILPNGNYNSLGKSGADRIKAWTSAGGTLIARGNALTWLAAQEIGNFKFKEQETQPTFASNAYADYTNTMGARVTGGAIFNAKLDLTHPLAYGYEAQDIFTFRNSNQFMLPAENPFANPMLYKKESLASGYVHPSNLKEINGSAGIQVATVGRGRVIGFVDNPNFRAFWFGTNKLFMNAIFFGDTINPGTGR
;
A
#
# COMPACT_ATOMS: atom_id res chain seq x y z
N MET A 1 -21.14 15.24 69.19
CA MET A 1 -19.96 14.80 68.41
C MET A 1 -20.33 14.17 67.06
N LEU A 2 -21.41 13.40 66.92
CA LEU A 2 -21.77 12.75 65.64
C LEU A 2 -22.00 13.69 64.42
N LYS A 3 -22.54 14.91 64.61
CA LYS A 3 -22.80 15.83 63.49
C LYS A 3 -21.54 16.48 62.88
N ARG A 4 -20.41 16.52 63.60
CA ARG A 4 -19.14 17.05 63.07
C ARG A 4 -18.34 15.97 62.32
N SER A 5 -18.51 14.70 62.68
CA SER A 5 -17.90 13.57 62.00
C SER A 5 -18.54 13.27 60.64
N LEU A 6 -19.86 13.49 60.48
CA LEU A 6 -20.53 13.30 59.19
C LEU A 6 -20.13 14.36 58.13
N LEU A 7 -19.83 15.59 58.55
CA LEU A 7 -19.39 16.66 57.64
C LEU A 7 -17.96 16.44 57.14
N ALA A 8 -17.08 15.88 57.98
CA ALA A 8 -15.73 15.48 57.57
C ALA A 8 -15.75 14.28 56.60
N ILE A 9 -16.67 13.33 56.78
CA ILE A 9 -16.86 12.20 55.86
C ILE A 9 -17.49 12.67 54.53
N LEU A 10 -18.44 13.62 54.55
CA LEU A 10 -18.98 14.20 53.30
C LEU A 10 -17.96 15.09 52.56
N CYS A 11 -17.06 15.77 53.26
CA CYS A 11 -15.95 16.52 52.63
C CYS A 11 -14.85 15.60 52.06
N LEU A 12 -14.67 14.40 52.62
CA LEU A 12 -13.77 13.37 52.07
C LEU A 12 -14.36 12.66 50.83
N ILE A 13 -15.68 12.68 50.65
CA ILE A 13 -16.37 12.09 49.48
C ILE A 13 -16.53 13.11 48.34
N SER A 14 -16.34 14.41 48.59
CA SER A 14 -16.46 15.47 47.57
C SER A 14 -15.14 15.89 46.91
N SER A 15 -14.05 15.17 47.19
CA SER A 15 -12.75 15.31 46.53
C SER A 15 -12.33 14.00 45.85
N LEU A 16 -13.23 13.37 45.10
CA LEU A 16 -12.82 12.55 43.96
C LEU A 16 -12.42 13.49 42.82
N SER A 17 -11.38 14.28 43.05
CA SER A 17 -10.58 14.82 41.95
C SER A 17 -9.98 13.60 41.26
N TYR A 18 -10.22 13.41 39.97
CA TYR A 18 -9.47 12.43 39.18
C TYR A 18 -7.98 12.74 39.40
N ALA A 19 -7.30 11.90 40.18
CA ALA A 19 -5.88 12.05 40.39
C ALA A 19 -5.19 11.83 39.05
N GLN A 20 -4.33 12.76 38.66
CA GLN A 20 -3.52 12.65 37.43
C GLN A 20 -2.71 11.33 37.51
N ILE A 21 -2.72 10.54 36.44
CA ILE A 21 -1.98 9.29 36.38
C ILE A 21 -0.49 9.62 36.21
N GLU A 22 0.28 9.42 37.28
CA GLU A 22 1.73 9.64 37.29
C GLU A 22 2.48 8.45 36.65
N LEU A 23 3.75 8.67 36.25
CA LEU A 23 4.60 7.66 35.60
C LEU A 23 4.68 6.31 36.32
N SER A 24 4.57 6.29 37.66
CA SER A 24 4.59 5.06 38.46
C SER A 24 3.46 4.07 38.13
N TYR A 25 2.37 4.53 37.49
CA TYR A 25 1.31 3.65 37.00
C TYR A 25 1.80 2.75 35.85
N TYR A 26 2.71 3.25 35.03
CA TYR A 26 3.22 2.57 33.85
C TYR A 26 4.52 1.80 34.14
N LEU A 27 5.45 2.45 34.83
CA LEU A 27 6.81 1.95 34.99
C LEU A 27 6.87 0.69 35.87
N PRO A 28 7.71 -0.30 35.53
CA PRO A 28 7.82 -1.52 36.32
C PRO A 28 8.36 -1.25 37.73
N GLU A 29 7.83 -1.97 38.71
CA GLU A 29 8.30 -1.95 40.10
C GLU A 29 9.73 -2.48 40.23
N GLY A 30 10.49 -1.93 41.19
CA GLY A 30 11.85 -2.37 41.49
C GLY A 30 12.93 -1.78 40.58
N TYR A 31 12.58 -0.82 39.73
CA TYR A 31 13.52 -0.12 38.86
C TYR A 31 13.88 1.26 39.40
N THR A 32 15.14 1.64 39.23
CA THR A 32 15.67 2.97 39.51
C THR A 32 16.00 3.68 38.20
N TYR A 33 15.65 4.96 38.13
CA TYR A 33 15.79 5.76 36.92
C TYR A 33 16.77 6.90 37.14
N ASN A 34 17.68 7.09 36.19
CA ASN A 34 18.62 8.19 36.21
C ASN A 34 17.88 9.53 36.10
N SER A 35 17.85 10.29 37.19
CA SER A 35 17.15 11.58 37.30
C SER A 35 17.67 12.69 36.38
N SER A 36 18.83 12.50 35.74
CA SER A 36 19.34 13.45 34.72
C SER A 36 18.68 13.26 33.36
N ILE A 37 18.04 12.10 33.11
CA ILE A 37 17.30 11.83 31.89
C ILE A 37 15.89 12.42 32.04
N PRO A 38 15.46 13.33 31.16
CA PRO A 38 14.19 14.01 31.30
C PRO A 38 13.02 13.05 31.10
N THR A 39 11.99 13.17 31.92
CA THR A 39 10.73 12.42 31.77
C THR A 39 9.86 13.02 30.67
N PRO A 40 8.84 12.30 30.15
CA PRO A 40 7.92 12.86 29.16
C PRO A 40 7.26 14.15 29.64
N LYS A 41 6.78 14.21 30.90
CA LYS A 41 6.15 15.39 31.48
C LYS A 41 7.07 16.61 31.55
N GLN A 42 8.36 16.42 31.82
CA GLN A 42 9.31 17.53 31.88
C GLN A 42 9.52 18.21 30.52
N VAL A 43 9.33 17.47 29.41
CA VAL A 43 9.49 18.00 28.05
C VAL A 43 8.14 18.42 27.45
N LEU A 44 7.09 17.61 27.62
CA LEU A 44 5.77 17.81 27.02
C LEU A 44 4.87 18.76 27.82
N GLY A 45 5.11 18.89 29.13
CA GLY A 45 4.30 19.72 30.04
C GLY A 45 3.02 19.06 30.55
N PHE A 46 2.78 17.79 30.23
CA PHE A 46 1.62 17.00 30.68
C PHE A 46 2.01 15.53 30.91
N GLU A 47 1.20 14.80 31.69
CA GLU A 47 1.45 13.38 31.94
C GLU A 47 1.08 12.50 30.75
N VAL A 48 1.79 11.38 30.56
CA VAL A 48 1.46 10.42 29.50
C VAL A 48 0.04 9.90 29.67
N GLY A 49 -0.77 10.01 28.62
CA GLY A 49 -2.19 9.67 28.62
C GLY A 49 -3.14 10.84 28.93
N GLU A 50 -2.63 11.98 29.41
CA GLU A 50 -3.46 13.17 29.62
C GLU A 50 -3.86 13.85 28.30
N TRP A 51 -2.94 13.87 27.34
CA TRP A 51 -3.16 14.36 25.98
C TRP A 51 -2.52 13.39 24.99
N HIS A 52 -3.04 13.34 23.77
CA HIS A 52 -2.39 12.61 22.69
C HIS A 52 -1.19 13.41 22.21
N ALA A 53 0.02 12.88 22.35
CA ALA A 53 1.21 13.53 21.81
C ALA A 53 1.10 13.65 20.28
N SER A 54 1.19 14.89 19.78
CA SER A 54 1.34 15.15 18.35
C SER A 54 2.70 14.67 17.85
N HIS A 55 2.84 14.44 16.55
CA HIS A 55 4.07 13.88 16.01
C HIS A 55 5.30 14.79 16.28
N ASP A 56 5.15 16.10 16.21
CA ASP A 56 6.22 17.04 16.55
C ASP A 56 6.62 16.97 18.02
N GLN A 57 5.66 16.76 18.93
CA GLN A 57 5.93 16.53 20.35
C GLN A 57 6.66 15.21 20.60
N VAL A 58 6.29 14.13 19.88
CA VAL A 58 6.99 12.84 19.92
C VAL A 58 8.45 13.04 19.50
N VAL A 59 8.70 13.66 18.35
CA VAL A 59 10.08 13.92 17.86
C VAL A 59 10.86 14.83 18.81
N MET A 60 10.23 15.87 19.35
CA MET A 60 10.84 16.75 20.34
C MET A 60 11.32 15.97 21.56
N TYR A 61 10.50 15.05 22.07
CA TYR A 61 10.87 14.23 23.20
C TYR A 61 11.97 13.21 22.89
N MET A 62 11.91 12.55 21.73
CA MET A 62 12.96 11.61 21.31
C MET A 62 14.33 12.27 21.18
N LYS A 63 14.38 13.52 20.69
CA LYS A 63 15.63 14.31 20.66
C LYS A 63 16.14 14.65 22.06
N ALA A 64 15.25 15.07 22.97
CA ALA A 64 15.62 15.38 24.34
C ALA A 64 16.20 14.17 25.09
N LEU A 65 15.67 12.97 24.83
CA LEU A 65 16.24 11.73 25.37
C LEU A 65 17.64 11.44 24.80
N ALA A 66 17.81 11.57 23.49
CA ALA A 66 19.10 11.32 22.83
C ALA A 66 20.20 12.32 23.26
N GLU A 67 19.83 13.58 23.56
CA GLU A 67 20.79 14.56 24.11
C GLU A 67 21.18 14.26 25.56
N ALA A 68 20.30 13.64 26.35
CA ALA A 68 20.51 13.40 27.77
C ALA A 68 21.14 12.04 28.10
N SER A 69 20.91 11.01 27.27
CA SER A 69 21.33 9.62 27.53
C SER A 69 22.44 9.17 26.58
N ASP A 70 23.53 8.66 27.14
CA ASP A 70 24.62 8.03 26.37
C ASP A 70 24.25 6.65 25.79
N ARG A 71 23.02 6.17 26.06
CA ARG A 71 22.47 4.91 25.55
C ARG A 71 21.61 5.10 24.30
N VAL A 72 21.41 6.33 23.83
CA VAL A 72 20.41 6.63 22.78
C VAL A 72 21.05 7.43 21.63
N VAL A 73 20.90 6.93 20.41
CA VAL A 73 21.23 7.67 19.18
C VAL A 73 19.95 7.96 18.41
N PHE A 74 19.72 9.24 18.10
CA PHE A 74 18.60 9.71 17.28
C PHE A 74 19.02 9.81 15.81
N GLU A 75 18.18 9.30 14.90
CA GLU A 75 18.37 9.40 13.46
C GLU A 75 17.08 9.82 12.75
N GLU A 76 17.17 10.73 11.78
CA GLU A 76 16.08 11.01 10.83
C GLU A 76 16.30 10.11 9.60
N ILE A 77 15.40 9.13 9.41
CA ILE A 77 15.53 8.12 8.35
C ILE A 77 14.87 8.54 7.02
N GLY A 78 14.19 9.68 7.01
CA GLY A 78 13.58 10.26 5.82
C GLY A 78 12.37 11.13 6.17
N ARG A 79 11.55 11.47 5.16
CA ARG A 79 10.37 12.34 5.34
C ARG A 79 9.13 11.79 4.66
N THR A 80 7.97 12.10 5.23
CA THR A 80 6.64 11.80 4.66
C THR A 80 6.28 12.75 3.52
N TYR A 81 5.15 12.52 2.86
CA TYR A 81 4.60 13.45 1.86
C TYR A 81 4.29 14.84 2.43
N GLU A 82 3.87 14.94 3.70
CA GLU A 82 3.66 16.22 4.38
C GLU A 82 4.96 16.78 5.00
N MET A 83 6.12 16.26 4.60
CA MET A 83 7.46 16.70 5.02
C MET A 83 7.76 16.52 6.51
N ARG A 84 7.01 15.66 7.21
CA ARG A 84 7.31 15.30 8.60
C ARG A 84 8.50 14.34 8.65
N PRO A 85 9.44 14.54 9.60
CA PRO A 85 10.57 13.64 9.74
C PRO A 85 10.09 12.27 10.23
N GLN A 86 10.52 11.20 9.58
CA GLN A 86 10.48 9.85 10.15
C GLN A 86 11.78 9.61 10.88
N VAL A 87 11.70 9.07 12.09
CA VAL A 87 12.84 9.03 13.01
C VAL A 87 12.96 7.66 13.65
N THR A 88 14.17 7.28 14.03
CA THR A 88 14.43 6.13 14.87
C THR A 88 15.31 6.52 16.06
N LEU A 89 15.16 5.76 17.15
CA LEU A 89 16.13 5.73 18.24
C LEU A 89 16.84 4.38 18.22
N THR A 90 18.17 4.39 18.13
CA THR A 90 18.99 3.21 18.40
C THR A 90 19.38 3.24 19.88
N ILE A 91 18.90 2.27 20.65
CA ILE A 91 19.10 2.19 22.10
C ILE A 91 19.91 0.93 22.45
N SER A 92 21.08 1.11 23.07
CA SER A 92 21.98 0.02 23.51
C SER A 92 22.99 0.52 24.55
N SER A 93 23.88 -0.34 25.02
CA SER A 93 25.02 0.09 25.85
C SER A 93 25.91 1.09 25.11
N PRO A 94 26.54 2.07 25.80
CA PRO A 94 27.46 3.00 25.16
C PRO A 94 28.58 2.30 24.37
N SER A 95 29.09 1.18 24.92
CA SER A 95 30.11 0.35 24.25
C SER A 95 29.64 -0.31 22.95
N ASN A 96 28.34 -0.58 22.79
CA ASN A 96 27.80 -1.07 21.53
C ASN A 96 27.61 0.07 20.53
N LEU A 97 27.17 1.24 20.99
CA LEU A 97 26.99 2.42 20.15
C LEU A 97 28.32 2.91 19.57
N ASP A 98 29.40 2.88 20.35
CA ASP A 98 30.77 3.20 19.88
C ASP A 98 31.27 2.28 18.75
N ARG A 99 30.68 1.10 18.59
CA ARG A 99 31.05 0.09 17.58
C ARG A 99 29.87 -0.34 16.70
N ILE A 100 28.89 0.55 16.53
CA ILE A 100 27.61 0.19 15.89
C ILE A 100 27.77 -0.29 14.45
N ASP A 101 28.73 0.28 13.72
CA ASP A 101 29.05 -0.11 12.34
C ASP A 101 29.65 -1.52 12.28
N ASP A 102 30.48 -1.90 13.26
CA ASP A 102 31.02 -3.26 13.37
C ASP A 102 29.90 -4.27 13.66
N ILE A 103 28.95 -3.91 14.54
CA ILE A 103 27.77 -4.74 14.83
C ILE A 103 26.95 -4.92 13.55
N LYS A 104 26.62 -3.85 12.82
CA LYS A 104 25.89 -3.93 11.54
C LYS A 104 26.64 -4.80 10.52
N ALA A 105 27.96 -4.63 10.39
CA ALA A 105 28.78 -5.41 9.47
C ALA A 105 28.86 -6.90 9.86
N GLU A 106 28.95 -7.22 11.14
CA GLU A 106 28.92 -8.61 11.62
C GLU A 106 27.56 -9.26 11.39
N ARG A 107 26.47 -8.53 11.65
CA ARG A 107 25.10 -9.01 11.40
C ARG A 107 24.83 -9.27 9.93
N LYS A 108 25.32 -8.44 9.01
CA LYS A 108 25.20 -8.68 7.55
C LYS A 108 25.77 -10.04 7.13
N LYS A 109 26.74 -10.60 7.87
CA LYS A 109 27.28 -11.94 7.62
C LYS A 109 26.27 -13.06 7.91
N LEU A 110 25.23 -12.83 8.70
CA LEU A 110 24.16 -13.83 8.94
C LEU A 110 23.43 -14.22 7.66
N ARG A 111 23.35 -13.31 6.67
CA ARG A 111 22.82 -13.57 5.33
C ARG A 111 23.72 -14.45 4.47
N GLN A 112 24.98 -14.61 4.84
CA GLN A 112 25.98 -15.34 4.06
C GLN A 112 26.11 -16.75 4.60
N ALA A 113 25.61 -17.74 3.85
CA ALA A 113 25.56 -19.13 4.30
C ALA A 113 26.92 -19.69 4.80
N ASN A 114 28.01 -19.27 4.16
CA ASN A 114 29.38 -19.73 4.45
C ASN A 114 30.14 -18.87 5.47
N ALA A 115 29.55 -17.78 5.97
CA ALA A 115 30.24 -16.93 6.93
C ALA A 115 30.33 -17.60 8.32
N SER A 116 31.44 -17.34 9.00
CA SER A 116 31.63 -17.67 10.41
C SER A 116 31.30 -16.42 11.25
N VAL A 117 30.42 -16.60 12.23
CA VAL A 117 29.92 -15.54 13.13
C VAL A 117 29.90 -16.08 14.57
N ASP A 118 30.34 -15.27 15.53
CA ASP A 118 30.34 -15.63 16.96
C ASP A 118 29.00 -15.27 17.58
N LEU A 119 28.04 -16.20 17.49
CA LEU A 119 26.67 -15.99 17.98
C LEU A 119 26.61 -15.79 19.51
N ASP A 120 27.63 -16.22 20.27
CA ASP A 120 27.66 -16.05 21.72
C ASP A 120 27.90 -14.59 22.11
N LYS A 121 28.63 -13.82 21.29
CA LYS A 121 28.92 -12.40 21.51
C LYS A 121 28.03 -11.46 20.72
N MET A 122 27.35 -11.96 19.70
CA MET A 122 26.49 -11.15 18.86
C MET A 122 25.26 -10.64 19.64
N PRO A 123 24.99 -9.33 19.64
CA PRO A 123 23.77 -8.80 20.24
C PRO A 123 22.55 -9.20 19.40
N ILE A 124 21.41 -9.37 20.06
CA ILE A 124 20.11 -9.46 19.38
C ILE A 124 19.64 -8.05 18.98
N VAL A 125 18.96 -7.95 17.84
CA VAL A 125 18.33 -6.70 17.40
C VAL A 125 16.82 -6.84 17.47
N VAL A 126 16.16 -5.89 18.14
CA VAL A 126 14.70 -5.76 18.21
C VAL A 126 14.30 -4.47 17.49
N TYR A 127 13.49 -4.58 16.44
CA TYR A 127 12.84 -3.41 15.84
C TYR A 127 11.46 -3.23 16.48
N ALA A 128 11.22 -2.07 17.11
CA ALA A 128 9.96 -1.74 17.76
C ALA A 128 9.25 -0.63 17.01
N GLY A 129 8.28 -0.98 16.16
CA GLY A 129 7.53 -0.05 15.33
C GLY A 129 6.15 0.26 15.91
N TYR A 130 5.87 1.54 16.12
CA TYR A 130 4.61 2.00 16.73
C TYR A 130 3.70 2.71 15.72
N ALA A 131 2.43 2.33 15.68
CA ALA A 131 1.34 3.01 14.96
C ALA A 131 1.58 3.26 13.46
N VAL A 132 1.63 2.19 12.66
CA VAL A 132 1.55 2.30 11.19
C VAL A 132 0.18 2.80 10.73
N HIS A 133 -0.83 2.62 11.57
CA HIS A 133 -2.09 3.34 11.46
C HIS A 133 -2.10 4.52 12.44
N GLY A 134 -2.23 5.73 11.91
CA GLY A 134 -2.00 6.94 12.70
C GLY A 134 -3.06 7.23 13.78
N ASN A 135 -4.22 6.59 13.71
CA ASN A 135 -5.29 6.72 14.71
C ASN A 135 -5.30 5.60 15.77
N GLU A 136 -4.20 4.84 15.89
CA GLU A 136 -3.98 3.80 16.90
C GLU A 136 -2.97 4.34 17.94
N ALA A 137 -3.34 5.46 18.57
CA ALA A 137 -2.39 6.35 19.25
C ALA A 137 -1.82 5.85 20.58
N SER A 138 -2.39 4.80 21.20
CA SER A 138 -1.81 4.22 22.41
C SER A 138 -0.42 3.66 22.15
N ALA A 139 -0.17 3.13 20.94
CA ALA A 139 1.15 2.67 20.52
C ALA A 139 2.16 3.84 20.51
N VAL A 140 1.82 4.98 19.88
CA VAL A 140 2.69 6.17 19.84
C VAL A 140 3.06 6.64 21.24
N ASN A 141 2.08 6.69 22.16
CA ASN A 141 2.32 7.21 23.51
C ASN A 141 3.04 6.19 24.40
N ALA A 142 2.87 4.88 24.16
CA ALA A 142 3.68 3.84 24.76
C ALA A 142 5.16 3.92 24.32
N SER A 143 5.44 4.39 23.10
CA SER A 143 6.81 4.59 22.63
C SER A 143 7.59 5.62 23.48
N LEU A 144 6.90 6.64 24.04
CA LEU A 144 7.51 7.63 24.95
C LEU A 144 7.98 6.97 26.24
N LEU A 145 7.17 6.05 26.78
CA LEU A 145 7.48 5.28 27.99
C LEU A 145 8.60 4.27 27.71
N ALA A 146 8.54 3.58 26.57
CA ALA A 146 9.57 2.64 26.12
C ALA A 146 10.93 3.32 25.98
N ALA A 147 10.99 4.42 25.23
CA ALA A 147 12.23 5.18 25.04
C ALA A 147 12.79 5.68 26.37
N TYR A 148 11.96 6.23 27.25
CA TYR A 148 12.37 6.66 28.60
C TYR A 148 12.93 5.49 29.42
N HIS A 149 12.22 4.37 29.46
CA HIS A 149 12.62 3.21 30.26
C HIS A 149 13.98 2.69 29.81
N PHE A 150 14.17 2.49 28.51
CA PHE A 150 15.44 1.97 27.99
C PHE A 150 16.60 2.99 28.08
N ALA A 151 16.30 4.29 28.07
CA ALA A 151 17.31 5.34 28.22
C ALA A 151 17.76 5.57 29.66
N ALA A 152 16.88 5.36 30.66
CA ALA A 152 17.07 5.83 32.02
C ALA A 152 17.10 4.74 33.11
N ALA A 153 16.55 3.55 32.87
CA ALA A 153 16.51 2.50 33.90
C ALA A 153 17.90 1.88 34.12
N GLU A 154 18.33 1.77 35.38
CA GLU A 154 19.69 1.29 35.70
C GLU A 154 19.81 -0.24 35.66
N GLU A 155 18.74 -0.95 36.00
CA GLU A 155 18.74 -2.42 36.14
C GLU A 155 18.90 -3.16 34.81
N ILE A 156 18.68 -2.50 33.68
CA ILE A 156 18.81 -3.05 32.32
C ILE A 156 20.15 -2.72 31.65
N ALA A 157 21.02 -1.94 32.30
CA ALA A 157 22.26 -1.46 31.69
C ALA A 157 23.13 -2.62 31.13
N ASN A 158 23.26 -3.70 31.90
CA ASN A 158 24.00 -4.90 31.49
C ASN A 158 23.28 -5.71 30.40
N ASP A 159 21.94 -5.72 30.41
CA ASP A 159 21.16 -6.40 29.38
C ASP A 159 21.38 -5.74 28.02
N LEU A 160 21.51 -4.41 27.98
CA LEU A 160 21.79 -3.61 26.78
C LEU A 160 23.20 -3.81 26.19
N GLU A 161 24.11 -4.50 26.88
CA GLU A 161 25.37 -4.97 26.25
C GLU A 161 25.11 -6.06 25.19
N ASN A 162 24.00 -6.77 25.32
CA ASN A 162 23.64 -7.91 24.47
C ASN A 162 22.43 -7.65 23.59
N ILE A 163 21.84 -6.45 23.65
CA ILE A 163 20.61 -6.08 22.95
C ILE A 163 20.79 -4.70 22.29
N VAL A 164 20.36 -4.58 21.04
CA VAL A 164 20.17 -3.30 20.36
C VAL A 164 18.69 -3.16 20.03
N ILE A 165 18.06 -2.08 20.48
CA ILE A 165 16.68 -1.75 20.16
C ILE A 165 16.69 -0.65 19.10
N VAL A 166 15.99 -0.87 17.99
CA VAL A 166 15.71 0.15 16.98
C VAL A 166 14.24 0.52 17.13
N LEU A 167 13.98 1.64 17.78
CA LEU A 167 12.63 2.11 18.10
C LEU A 167 12.19 3.14 17.05
N ASP A 168 11.07 2.88 16.38
CA ASP A 168 10.39 3.81 15.48
C ASP A 168 9.07 4.25 16.14
N PRO A 169 9.00 5.47 16.69
CA PRO A 169 7.91 5.88 17.57
C PRO A 169 6.60 6.18 16.83
N ALA A 170 6.64 6.33 15.50
CA ALA A 170 5.48 6.69 14.69
C ALA A 170 5.72 6.31 13.22
N LEU A 171 5.32 5.09 12.86
CA LEU A 171 5.44 4.53 11.50
C LEU A 171 4.61 5.30 10.45
N ASN A 172 3.62 6.09 10.88
CA ASN A 172 2.80 6.98 10.05
C ASN A 172 2.70 8.39 10.67
N PRO A 173 3.74 9.24 10.52
CA PRO A 173 3.75 10.59 11.11
C PRO A 173 2.55 11.47 10.71
N ASP A 174 2.10 11.37 9.46
CA ASP A 174 1.03 12.20 8.92
C ASP A 174 -0.32 11.83 9.53
N GLY A 175 -0.62 10.53 9.61
CA GLY A 175 -1.80 10.02 10.27
C GLY A 175 -1.83 10.32 11.76
N VAL A 176 -0.70 10.11 12.47
CA VAL A 176 -0.56 10.39 13.91
C VAL A 176 -0.84 11.86 14.21
N ASN A 177 -0.24 12.76 13.42
CA ASN A 177 -0.47 14.19 13.61
C ASN A 177 -1.92 14.60 13.34
N ARG A 178 -2.54 14.05 12.28
CA ARG A 178 -3.95 14.30 11.93
C ARG A 178 -4.89 13.86 13.05
N PHE A 179 -4.66 12.65 13.59
CA PHE A 179 -5.46 12.09 14.66
C PHE A 179 -5.31 12.87 15.97
N ALA A 180 -4.07 13.10 16.43
CA ALA A 180 -3.82 13.84 17.66
C ALA A 180 -4.44 15.24 17.60
N SER A 181 -4.37 15.91 16.44
CA SER A 181 -5.03 17.21 16.23
C SER A 181 -6.56 17.11 16.37
N TRP A 182 -7.18 16.07 15.81
CA TRP A 182 -8.62 15.86 15.93
C TRP A 182 -9.04 15.61 17.38
N VAL A 183 -8.45 14.60 18.03
CA VAL A 183 -8.86 14.18 19.37
C VAL A 183 -8.61 15.29 20.39
N ASN A 184 -7.43 15.92 20.35
CA ASN A 184 -7.10 17.00 21.31
C ASN A 184 -7.98 18.24 21.13
N SER A 185 -8.37 18.59 19.89
CA SER A 185 -9.25 19.75 19.66
C SER A 185 -10.70 19.53 20.10
N HIS A 186 -11.11 18.28 20.31
CA HIS A 186 -12.45 17.91 20.76
C HIS A 186 -12.49 17.35 22.19
N LYS A 187 -11.33 17.26 22.86
CA LYS A 187 -11.23 16.78 24.23
C LYS A 187 -11.99 17.70 25.19
N SER A 188 -12.81 17.09 26.04
CA SER A 188 -13.46 17.79 27.16
C SER A 188 -12.63 17.67 28.45
N TYR A 189 -12.65 18.69 29.31
CA TYR A 189 -12.02 18.61 30.64
C TYR A 189 -12.71 17.60 31.56
N GLN A 190 -14.02 17.39 31.35
CA GLN A 190 -14.75 16.27 31.91
C GLN A 190 -14.86 15.22 30.80
N LEU A 191 -14.13 14.12 30.94
CA LEU A 191 -14.10 13.09 29.91
C LEU A 191 -15.50 12.50 29.72
N ASN A 192 -15.90 12.31 28.46
CA ASN A 192 -17.17 11.71 28.08
C ASN A 192 -16.89 10.45 27.25
N GLY A 193 -17.24 9.29 27.81
CA GLY A 193 -17.03 7.99 27.18
C GLY A 193 -18.08 7.60 26.14
N ASP A 194 -19.13 8.39 25.95
CA ASP A 194 -20.20 8.09 24.98
C ASP A 194 -19.61 7.88 23.57
N PRO A 195 -19.79 6.70 22.94
CA PRO A 195 -19.27 6.41 21.60
C PRO A 195 -19.71 7.38 20.51
N GLU A 196 -20.81 8.12 20.70
CA GLU A 196 -21.31 9.15 19.77
C GLU A 196 -20.65 10.53 19.99
N SER A 197 -19.74 10.64 20.97
CA SER A 197 -18.96 11.85 21.22
C SER A 197 -18.17 12.27 19.99
N ARG A 198 -18.11 13.57 19.74
CA ARG A 198 -17.38 14.15 18.61
C ARG A 198 -15.88 13.83 18.65
N GLU A 199 -15.30 13.72 19.84
CA GLU A 199 -13.91 13.32 20.04
C GLU A 199 -13.60 11.96 19.37
N LEU A 200 -14.52 11.00 19.50
CA LEU A 200 -14.33 9.60 19.11
C LEU A 200 -14.72 9.32 17.65
N ASN A 201 -15.32 10.31 16.96
CA ASN A 201 -15.86 10.19 15.62
C ASN A 201 -15.12 11.11 14.63
N GLU A 202 -13.93 10.67 14.21
CA GLU A 202 -13.08 11.39 13.25
C GLU A 202 -13.80 11.78 11.97
N ALA A 203 -13.59 13.01 11.51
CA ALA A 203 -14.00 13.41 10.17
C ALA A 203 -13.31 12.55 9.10
N TRP A 204 -13.99 12.36 7.97
CA TRP A 204 -13.36 11.84 6.76
C TRP A 204 -12.13 12.71 6.41
N PRO A 205 -10.96 12.15 6.07
CA PRO A 205 -10.66 10.76 5.73
C PRO A 205 -10.15 9.90 6.92
N ARG A 206 -10.24 10.39 8.15
CA ARG A 206 -9.66 9.82 9.38
C ARG A 206 -8.13 9.83 9.40
N GLY A 207 -7.53 9.53 10.57
CA GLY A 207 -6.09 9.51 10.82
C GLY A 207 -5.41 8.16 10.60
N ARG A 208 -6.16 7.11 10.21
CA ARG A 208 -5.59 5.76 10.01
C ARG A 208 -4.46 5.75 8.98
N THR A 209 -4.65 6.44 7.87
CA THR A 209 -3.83 6.29 6.66
C THR A 209 -2.86 7.46 6.48
N ASN A 210 -1.90 7.32 5.55
CA ASN A 210 -0.92 8.39 5.25
C ASN A 210 -1.55 9.61 4.54
N HIS A 211 -0.73 10.48 3.97
CA HIS A 211 -1.19 11.66 3.22
C HIS A 211 -2.20 11.33 2.12
N TYR A 212 -1.85 10.37 1.25
CA TYR A 212 -2.71 9.93 0.13
C TYR A 212 -3.72 8.85 0.53
N TRP A 213 -3.98 8.69 1.82
CA TRP A 213 -4.96 7.78 2.40
C TRP A 213 -4.72 6.28 2.13
N PHE A 214 -3.45 5.90 1.97
CA PHE A 214 -3.03 4.50 1.91
C PHE A 214 -2.85 3.88 3.29
N ASP A 215 -3.22 2.61 3.38
CA ASP A 215 -2.88 1.74 4.51
C ASP A 215 -1.41 1.32 4.38
N LEU A 216 -0.54 1.91 5.19
CA LEU A 216 0.90 1.62 5.18
C LEU A 216 1.22 0.20 5.71
N ASN A 217 0.27 -0.48 6.38
CA ASN A 217 0.42 -1.89 6.76
C ASN A 217 -0.02 -2.86 5.65
N ARG A 218 -0.04 -2.37 4.40
CA ARG A 218 -0.13 -3.17 3.17
C ARG A 218 1.00 -2.87 2.19
N ASP A 219 1.94 -2.01 2.59
CA ASP A 219 3.00 -1.47 1.73
C ASP A 219 4.42 -1.93 2.13
N TRP A 220 4.53 -3.02 2.92
CA TRP A 220 5.84 -3.56 3.34
C TRP A 220 6.61 -4.26 2.22
N LEU A 221 5.94 -5.11 1.43
CA LEU A 221 6.50 -5.70 0.21
C LEU A 221 6.40 -4.71 -0.98
N PRO A 222 5.28 -4.01 -1.20
CA PRO A 222 5.20 -3.12 -2.35
C PRO A 222 6.05 -1.85 -2.26
N VAL A 223 6.34 -1.31 -1.06
CA VAL A 223 7.24 -0.15 -0.83
C VAL A 223 7.00 1.04 -1.78
N GLN A 224 5.73 1.35 -2.03
CA GLN A 224 5.30 2.39 -2.95
C GLN A 224 5.35 3.79 -2.32
N HIS A 225 5.31 3.88 -0.99
CA HIS A 225 5.31 5.14 -0.26
C HIS A 225 6.67 5.45 0.38
N PRO A 226 7.05 6.73 0.51
CA PRO A 226 8.31 7.12 1.15
C PRO A 226 8.41 6.60 2.58
N GLU A 227 7.30 6.54 3.32
CA GLU A 227 7.26 5.94 4.67
C GLU A 227 7.75 4.49 4.69
N SER A 228 7.22 3.68 3.77
CA SER A 228 7.61 2.27 3.66
C SER A 228 9.04 2.12 3.16
N ARG A 229 9.49 2.94 2.20
CA ARG A 229 10.87 2.89 1.67
C ARG A 229 11.90 3.20 2.76
N ASN A 230 11.66 4.26 3.55
CA ASN A 230 12.53 4.64 4.66
C ASN A 230 12.62 3.50 5.69
N ARG A 231 11.48 2.95 6.10
CA ARG A 231 11.43 1.84 7.07
C ARG A 231 12.10 0.57 6.55
N VAL A 232 11.81 0.15 5.33
CA VAL A 232 12.39 -1.07 4.76
C VAL A 232 13.91 -0.92 4.64
N ALA A 233 14.44 0.26 4.32
CA ALA A 233 15.88 0.49 4.33
C ALA A 233 16.50 0.20 5.71
N VAL A 234 15.87 0.67 6.80
CA VAL A 234 16.30 0.37 8.18
C VAL A 234 16.24 -1.13 8.47
N ILE A 235 15.16 -1.81 8.09
CA ILE A 235 15.01 -3.27 8.28
C ILE A 235 16.11 -4.05 7.54
N GLN A 236 16.42 -3.66 6.30
CA GLN A 236 17.47 -4.29 5.50
C GLN A 236 18.88 -4.02 6.05
N GLU A 237 19.09 -2.85 6.67
CA GLU A 237 20.36 -2.51 7.31
C GLU A 237 20.61 -3.31 8.59
N TRP A 238 19.59 -3.40 9.45
CA TRP A 238 19.71 -3.96 10.80
C TRP A 238 19.47 -5.46 10.89
N LEU A 239 18.68 -6.03 9.98
CA LEU A 239 18.28 -7.43 9.97
C LEU A 239 17.69 -7.87 11.31
N PRO A 240 16.60 -7.24 11.81
CA PRO A 240 16.11 -7.51 13.16
C PRO A 240 15.83 -9.01 13.37
N ASN A 241 15.99 -9.47 14.60
CA ASN A 241 15.58 -10.82 15.00
C ASN A 241 14.09 -10.84 15.35
N ILE A 242 13.61 -9.76 15.97
CA ILE A 242 12.20 -9.57 16.35
C ILE A 242 11.75 -8.23 15.79
N GLN A 243 10.58 -8.21 15.17
CA GLN A 243 9.89 -7.02 14.72
C GLN A 243 8.55 -6.90 15.42
N LEU A 244 8.36 -5.84 16.20
CA LEU A 244 7.13 -5.55 16.94
C LEU A 244 6.29 -4.56 16.11
N ASP A 245 5.05 -4.94 15.81
CA ASP A 245 4.08 -4.17 15.03
C ASP A 245 2.89 -3.82 15.93
N PHE A 246 2.92 -2.63 16.54
CA PHE A 246 1.93 -2.21 17.53
C PHE A 246 0.72 -1.53 16.88
N HIS A 247 -0.46 -2.11 17.13
CA HIS A 247 -1.76 -1.74 16.56
C HIS A 247 -2.88 -1.61 17.60
N GLU A 248 -4.03 -1.12 17.14
CA GLU A 248 -5.30 -1.16 17.85
C GLU A 248 -6.46 -1.69 17.01
N MET A 249 -7.43 -2.30 17.68
CA MET A 249 -8.68 -2.81 17.12
C MET A 249 -9.90 -2.15 17.77
N GLY A 250 -11.11 -2.64 17.47
CA GLY A 250 -12.34 -2.09 18.03
C GLY A 250 -12.36 -2.01 19.56
N THR A 251 -13.02 -0.98 20.10
CA THR A 251 -13.09 -0.72 21.55
C THR A 251 -13.76 -1.84 22.36
N ASN A 252 -14.64 -2.61 21.72
CA ASN A 252 -15.30 -3.77 22.33
C ASN A 252 -14.50 -5.07 22.20
N SER A 253 -13.20 -4.98 21.89
CA SER A 253 -12.28 -6.11 21.91
C SER A 253 -11.49 -6.19 23.23
N THR A 254 -10.70 -7.23 23.39
CA THR A 254 -9.64 -7.35 24.42
C THR A 254 -8.27 -7.13 23.77
N TYR A 255 -7.16 -7.64 24.33
CA TYR A 255 -5.83 -7.53 23.72
C TYR A 255 -5.48 -8.76 22.86
N PHE A 256 -4.85 -8.60 21.70
CA PHE A 256 -4.30 -9.72 20.93
C PHE A 256 -2.79 -9.61 20.72
N PHE A 257 -2.13 -10.76 20.69
CA PHE A 257 -0.74 -10.89 20.25
C PHE A 257 -0.51 -12.17 19.44
N GLN A 258 0.40 -12.08 18.47
CA GLN A 258 0.87 -13.20 17.64
C GLN A 258 1.36 -14.38 18.52
N PRO A 259 1.09 -15.65 18.15
CA PRO A 259 0.68 -16.14 16.82
C PRO A 259 -0.79 -15.91 16.44
N GLY A 260 -1.05 -15.82 15.14
CA GLY A 260 -2.37 -15.82 14.53
C GLY A 260 -2.89 -17.24 14.30
N VAL A 261 -3.90 -17.40 13.44
CA VAL A 261 -4.54 -18.68 13.15
C VAL A 261 -3.52 -19.66 12.52
N PRO A 262 -3.15 -20.76 13.20
CA PRO A 262 -2.05 -21.62 12.76
C PRO A 262 -2.22 -22.26 11.36
N ALA A 263 -3.47 -22.42 10.90
CA ALA A 263 -3.78 -23.00 9.59
C ALA A 263 -3.64 -21.99 8.42
N ARG A 264 -3.40 -20.70 8.71
CA ARG A 264 -3.38 -19.61 7.71
C ARG A 264 -1.99 -19.00 7.55
N ASN A 265 -0.98 -19.84 7.64
CA ASN A 265 0.43 -19.44 7.52
C ASN A 265 0.92 -19.57 6.09
N HIS A 266 1.81 -18.66 5.67
CA HIS A 266 2.42 -18.76 4.35
C HIS A 266 3.44 -19.92 4.29
N PRO A 267 3.37 -20.83 3.28
CA PRO A 267 4.25 -22.01 3.23
C PRO A 267 5.74 -21.73 3.02
N LEU A 268 6.11 -20.51 2.59
CA LEU A 268 7.51 -20.08 2.49
C LEU A 268 8.08 -19.63 3.85
N THR A 269 7.25 -19.48 4.88
CA THR A 269 7.71 -19.24 6.26
C THR A 269 7.97 -20.59 6.95
N PRO A 270 9.19 -20.87 7.45
CA PRO A 270 9.47 -22.13 8.11
C PRO A 270 8.66 -22.33 9.39
N LYS A 271 8.30 -23.58 9.69
CA LYS A 271 7.64 -23.96 10.95
C LYS A 271 8.36 -23.41 12.19
N ARG A 272 9.70 -23.38 12.16
CA ARG A 272 10.54 -22.89 13.25
C ARG A 272 10.26 -21.43 13.62
N ASN A 273 9.83 -20.60 12.66
CA ASN A 273 9.42 -19.22 12.92
C ASN A 273 8.25 -19.21 13.93
N PHE A 274 7.16 -19.91 13.59
CA PHE A 274 5.96 -19.99 14.43
C PHE A 274 6.21 -20.64 15.80
N ASP A 275 7.13 -21.60 15.87
CA ASP A 275 7.53 -22.20 17.17
C ASP A 275 8.25 -21.18 18.08
N LEU A 276 8.99 -20.23 17.51
CA LEU A 276 9.63 -19.13 18.24
C LEU A 276 8.61 -18.04 18.59
N THR A 277 7.69 -17.74 17.69
CA THR A 277 6.56 -16.83 17.94
C THR A 277 5.74 -17.27 19.15
N GLU A 278 5.38 -18.56 19.22
CA GLU A 278 4.65 -19.13 20.36
C GLU A 278 5.46 -19.07 21.67
N LYS A 279 6.79 -19.25 21.61
CA LYS A 279 7.64 -19.07 22.80
C LYS A 279 7.65 -17.63 23.29
N ILE A 280 7.71 -16.66 22.38
CA ILE A 280 7.68 -15.23 22.71
C ILE A 280 6.30 -14.86 23.29
N ALA A 281 5.22 -15.41 22.75
CA ALA A 281 3.85 -15.19 23.20
C ALA A 281 3.63 -15.49 24.70
N GLN A 282 4.35 -16.46 25.26
CA GLN A 282 4.29 -16.78 26.70
C GLN A 282 4.79 -15.65 27.60
N TYR A 283 5.72 -14.82 27.12
CA TYR A 283 6.17 -13.63 27.85
C TYR A 283 5.09 -12.55 27.84
N HIS A 284 4.41 -12.35 26.70
CA HIS A 284 3.30 -11.40 26.59
C HIS A 284 2.16 -11.77 27.54
N ALA A 285 1.76 -13.05 27.53
CA ALA A 285 0.77 -13.61 28.45
C ALA A 285 1.13 -13.32 29.91
N LYS A 286 2.35 -13.65 30.35
CA LYS A 286 2.84 -13.41 31.71
C LYS A 286 2.73 -11.94 32.14
N TYR A 287 3.04 -11.00 31.26
CA TYR A 287 2.98 -9.57 31.57
C TYR A 287 1.54 -9.05 31.63
N LEU A 288 0.69 -9.48 30.70
CA LEU A 288 -0.72 -9.07 30.68
C LEU A 288 -1.50 -9.70 31.85
N ASP A 289 -1.20 -10.95 32.22
CA ASP A 289 -1.71 -11.62 33.43
C ASP A 289 -1.37 -10.82 34.69
N LYS A 290 -0.12 -10.35 34.80
CA LYS A 290 0.36 -9.58 35.97
C LYS A 290 -0.45 -8.29 36.19
N ILE A 291 -0.93 -7.67 35.12
CA ILE A 291 -1.70 -6.42 35.19
C ILE A 291 -3.22 -6.64 35.07
N GLY A 292 -3.66 -7.89 34.91
CA GLY A 292 -5.08 -8.27 34.82
C GLY A 292 -5.74 -7.91 33.49
N SER A 293 -4.98 -7.71 32.42
CA SER A 293 -5.52 -7.39 31.09
C SER A 293 -5.96 -8.65 30.38
N LEU A 294 -7.21 -8.67 29.90
CA LEU A 294 -7.73 -9.77 29.09
C LEU A 294 -7.03 -9.80 27.73
N TYR A 295 -6.67 -11.00 27.27
CA TYR A 295 -6.04 -11.19 25.97
C TYR A 295 -6.47 -12.50 25.30
N TYR A 296 -6.14 -12.62 24.01
CA TYR A 296 -6.25 -13.85 23.22
C TYR A 296 -5.11 -13.96 22.19
N SER A 297 -4.88 -15.16 21.67
CA SER A 297 -3.87 -15.48 20.66
C SER A 297 -4.34 -16.69 19.84
N GLN A 298 -3.66 -17.04 18.75
CA GLN A 298 -3.97 -18.14 17.81
C GLN A 298 -5.30 -18.02 17.05
N GLU A 299 -5.88 -16.83 17.00
CA GLU A 299 -7.21 -16.56 16.44
C GLU A 299 -7.23 -15.25 15.60
N ASN A 300 -8.29 -15.04 14.84
CA ASN A 300 -8.62 -13.84 14.03
C ASN A 300 -7.68 -13.46 12.87
N PHE A 301 -6.39 -13.27 13.13
CA PHE A 301 -5.41 -12.78 12.16
C PHE A 301 -4.64 -13.93 11.51
N ASP A 302 -4.14 -13.73 10.29
CA ASP A 302 -3.32 -14.71 9.57
C ASP A 302 -1.88 -14.23 9.35
N ASP A 303 -0.97 -15.16 9.02
CA ASP A 303 0.41 -14.88 8.58
C ASP A 303 0.61 -15.30 7.13
N PHE A 304 -0.30 -14.85 6.25
CA PHE A 304 -0.26 -15.20 4.85
C PHE A 304 0.38 -14.13 3.96
N TYR A 305 -0.15 -12.90 3.97
CA TYR A 305 0.29 -11.84 3.04
C TYR A 305 1.54 -11.08 3.52
N TYR A 306 2.60 -11.08 2.71
CA TYR A 306 3.85 -10.37 2.98
C TYR A 306 3.80 -8.84 2.82
N GLY A 307 2.64 -8.24 2.58
CA GLY A 307 2.48 -6.79 2.61
C GLY A 307 2.34 -6.20 4.02
N LYS A 308 2.30 -7.03 5.07
CA LYS A 308 2.05 -6.64 6.47
C LYS A 308 3.33 -6.69 7.31
N GLY A 309 3.44 -5.83 8.32
CA GLY A 309 4.57 -5.75 9.24
C GLY A 309 4.73 -6.99 10.12
N SER A 310 3.63 -7.70 10.38
CA SER A 310 3.67 -8.95 11.12
C SER A 310 4.18 -10.16 10.31
N THR A 311 4.16 -10.11 8.98
CA THR A 311 4.43 -11.30 8.13
C THR A 311 5.61 -11.09 7.16
N TYR A 312 5.83 -9.87 6.66
CA TYR A 312 7.01 -9.49 5.88
C TYR A 312 8.36 -9.88 6.51
N PRO A 313 8.60 -9.70 7.83
CA PRO A 313 9.83 -10.15 8.48
C PRO A 313 10.04 -11.67 8.41
N ASP A 314 8.96 -12.45 8.43
CA ASP A 314 9.04 -13.92 8.58
C ASP A 314 9.67 -14.61 7.37
N VAL A 315 9.41 -14.09 6.16
CA VAL A 315 10.04 -14.56 4.92
C VAL A 315 11.49 -14.12 4.77
N GLN A 316 12.02 -13.42 5.77
CA GLN A 316 13.41 -12.98 5.84
C GLN A 316 14.14 -13.47 7.11
N GLY A 317 13.54 -14.39 7.88
CA GLY A 317 14.16 -15.01 9.05
C GLY A 317 14.08 -14.18 10.33
N SER A 318 13.36 -13.06 10.32
CA SER A 318 12.95 -12.32 11.53
C SER A 318 11.63 -12.90 12.05
N ILE A 319 11.30 -12.65 13.31
CA ILE A 319 9.99 -12.98 13.90
C ILE A 319 9.13 -11.72 13.94
N GLY A 320 8.05 -11.66 13.16
CA GLY A 320 7.06 -10.59 13.22
C GLY A 320 6.01 -10.84 14.31
N ILE A 321 5.73 -9.83 15.14
CA ILE A 321 4.71 -9.90 16.19
C ILE A 321 3.71 -8.76 16.00
N LEU A 322 2.48 -9.11 15.65
CA LEU A 322 1.33 -8.21 15.70
C LEU A 322 0.84 -8.08 17.14
N PHE A 323 0.60 -6.84 17.58
CA PHE A 323 -0.12 -6.54 18.81
C PHE A 323 -1.36 -5.72 18.49
N GLU A 324 -2.53 -6.13 18.97
CA GLU A 324 -3.79 -5.42 18.71
C GLU A 324 -4.44 -5.07 20.06
N GLN A 325 -4.43 -3.79 20.41
CA GLN A 325 -5.04 -3.27 21.64
C GLN A 325 -6.48 -2.83 21.39
N ALA A 326 -7.41 -3.09 22.31
CA ALA A 326 -8.73 -2.46 22.26
C ALA A 326 -8.61 -0.93 22.27
N SER A 327 -9.11 -0.26 21.23
CA SER A 327 -8.90 1.18 21.06
C SER A 327 -9.70 2.00 22.08
N SER A 328 -9.04 2.93 22.77
CA SER A 328 -9.75 3.98 23.52
C SER A 328 -10.35 5.04 22.60
N ARG A 329 -9.94 5.08 21.31
CA ARG A 329 -10.26 6.07 20.25
C ARG A 329 -9.96 7.52 20.56
N GLY A 330 -9.96 7.92 21.81
CA GLY A 330 -9.58 9.21 22.35
C GLY A 330 -9.09 9.00 23.77
N HIS A 331 -9.59 9.79 24.71
CA HIS A 331 -9.17 9.74 26.12
C HIS A 331 -9.97 8.73 26.96
N LEU A 332 -11.25 8.52 26.63
CA LEU A 332 -12.15 7.62 27.33
C LEU A 332 -13.25 7.15 26.38
N GLN A 333 -13.55 5.85 26.38
CA GLN A 333 -14.71 5.33 25.66
C GLN A 333 -15.39 4.21 26.44
N GLU A 334 -16.72 4.17 26.42
CA GLU A 334 -17.53 3.07 26.94
C GLU A 334 -17.30 1.79 26.12
N SER A 335 -17.18 0.66 26.82
CA SER A 335 -17.03 -0.66 26.21
C SER A 335 -17.85 -1.70 26.99
N ILE A 336 -18.17 -2.81 26.32
CA ILE A 336 -18.85 -3.95 26.94
C ILE A 336 -18.06 -4.59 28.09
N TYR A 337 -16.75 -4.35 28.17
CA TYR A 337 -15.87 -4.82 29.24
C TYR A 337 -15.66 -3.77 30.35
N GLY A 338 -16.37 -2.65 30.30
CA GLY A 338 -16.16 -1.48 31.16
C GLY A 338 -15.42 -0.36 30.43
N PRO A 339 -15.32 0.85 30.99
CA PRO A 339 -14.69 1.99 30.32
C PRO A 339 -13.23 1.72 29.95
N VAL A 340 -12.86 2.04 28.71
CA VAL A 340 -11.49 1.93 28.18
C VAL A 340 -10.86 3.32 28.20
N THR A 341 -9.91 3.54 29.11
CA THR A 341 -9.18 4.81 29.21
C THR A 341 -7.91 4.77 28.38
N PHE A 342 -7.42 5.95 27.97
CA PHE A 342 -6.19 6.05 27.18
C PHE A 342 -4.95 5.57 27.96
N GLU A 343 -4.91 5.82 29.27
CA GLU A 343 -3.84 5.33 30.14
C GLU A 343 -3.79 3.80 30.20
N PHE A 344 -4.96 3.15 30.23
CA PHE A 344 -5.05 1.69 30.21
C PHE A 344 -4.49 1.11 28.91
N THR A 345 -4.87 1.68 27.76
CA THR A 345 -4.41 1.18 26.45
C THR A 345 -2.90 1.38 26.27
N ILE A 346 -2.37 2.54 26.69
CA ILE A 346 -0.92 2.81 26.71
C ILE A 346 -0.19 1.81 27.60
N ARG A 347 -0.71 1.52 28.81
CA ARG A 347 -0.08 0.60 29.75
C ARG A 347 0.08 -0.81 29.18
N ASN A 348 -0.91 -1.31 28.46
CA ASN A 348 -0.83 -2.64 27.86
C ASN A 348 0.24 -2.70 26.76
N GLN A 349 0.27 -1.72 25.85
CA GLN A 349 1.28 -1.63 24.78
C GLN A 349 2.71 -1.50 25.35
N PHE A 350 2.87 -0.74 26.44
CA PHE A 350 4.16 -0.63 27.12
C PHE A 350 4.55 -1.95 27.80
N ASN A 351 3.62 -2.67 28.44
CA ASN A 351 3.91 -3.97 29.05
C ASN A 351 4.30 -5.03 28.01
N THR A 352 3.67 -5.04 26.83
CA THR A 352 4.07 -5.95 25.76
C THR A 352 5.44 -5.57 25.18
N THR A 353 5.79 -4.29 25.11
CA THR A 353 7.18 -3.85 24.82
C THR A 353 8.20 -4.44 25.82
N LEU A 354 7.92 -4.35 27.12
CA LEU A 354 8.81 -4.90 28.17
C LEU A 354 8.93 -6.43 28.08
N SER A 355 7.81 -7.12 27.84
CA SER A 355 7.83 -8.58 27.68
C SER A 355 8.60 -9.04 26.45
N SER A 356 8.56 -8.28 25.34
CA SER A 356 9.39 -8.53 24.16
C SER A 356 10.88 -8.36 24.46
N PHE A 357 11.24 -7.38 25.29
CA PHE A 357 12.62 -7.20 25.75
C PHE A 357 13.10 -8.38 26.61
N GLU A 358 12.28 -8.86 27.54
CA GLU A 358 12.59 -10.07 28.33
C GLU A 358 12.76 -11.30 27.43
N ALA A 359 11.87 -11.51 26.45
CA ALA A 359 11.99 -12.58 25.48
C ALA A 359 13.27 -12.46 24.63
N ALA A 360 13.61 -11.24 24.18
CA ALA A 360 14.83 -10.99 23.41
C ALA A 360 16.10 -11.34 24.21
N LYS A 361 16.13 -10.98 25.49
CA LYS A 361 17.22 -11.34 26.40
C LYS A 361 17.37 -12.85 26.53
N ASP A 362 16.28 -13.53 26.90
CA ASP A 362 16.31 -14.95 27.26
C ASP A 362 16.54 -15.85 26.03
N LEU A 363 16.05 -15.42 24.85
CA LEU A 363 16.12 -16.17 23.59
C LEU A 363 17.23 -15.68 22.64
N ARG A 364 18.08 -14.73 23.04
CA ARG A 364 19.12 -14.10 22.20
C ARG A 364 19.87 -15.08 21.29
N LYS A 365 20.45 -16.13 21.89
CA LYS A 365 21.25 -17.12 21.16
C LYS A 365 20.40 -17.95 20.20
N GLU A 366 19.19 -18.33 20.63
CA GLU A 366 18.26 -19.13 19.82
C GLU A 366 17.80 -18.34 18.58
N LEU A 367 17.48 -17.05 18.75
CA LEU A 367 17.02 -16.17 17.68
C LEU A 367 18.14 -15.78 16.69
N ASN A 368 19.36 -15.51 17.18
CA ASN A 368 20.52 -15.30 16.29
C ASN A 368 20.90 -16.59 15.53
N THR A 369 20.75 -17.75 16.16
CA THR A 369 20.94 -19.05 15.50
C THR A 369 19.90 -19.26 14.41
N TYR A 370 18.62 -19.00 14.70
CA TYR A 370 17.54 -19.12 13.72
C TYR A 370 17.76 -18.22 12.50
N LEU A 371 18.10 -16.94 12.69
CA LEU A 371 18.33 -16.01 11.58
C LEU A 371 19.46 -16.48 10.64
N ARG A 372 20.57 -16.97 11.21
CA ARG A 372 21.68 -17.57 10.43
C ARG A 372 21.23 -18.82 9.67
N ASP A 373 20.54 -19.73 10.36
CA ASP A 373 20.16 -21.02 9.80
C ASP A 373 19.08 -20.86 8.73
N PHE A 374 18.17 -19.88 8.88
CA PHE A 374 17.21 -19.48 7.85
C PHE A 374 17.89 -19.20 6.50
N TYR A 375 18.96 -18.39 6.48
CA TYR A 375 19.67 -18.05 5.24
C TYR A 375 20.52 -19.20 4.70
N ARG A 376 21.03 -20.09 5.57
CA ARG A 376 21.70 -21.32 5.13
C ARG A 376 20.73 -22.29 4.46
N GLU A 377 19.55 -22.47 5.03
CA GLU A 377 18.48 -23.27 4.43
C GLU A 377 18.03 -22.68 3.10
N ALA A 378 17.77 -21.37 3.05
CA ALA A 378 17.39 -20.68 1.81
C ALA A 378 18.46 -20.84 0.71
N LYS A 379 19.75 -20.85 1.06
CA LYS A 379 20.83 -21.14 0.12
C LYS A 379 20.77 -22.58 -0.40
N ASN A 380 20.53 -23.57 0.47
CA ASN A 380 20.39 -24.97 0.06
C ASN A 380 19.17 -25.18 -0.86
N GLU A 381 18.05 -24.52 -0.55
CA GLU A 381 16.86 -24.50 -1.40
C GLU A 381 17.18 -23.92 -2.78
N SER A 382 17.85 -22.77 -2.83
CA SER A 382 18.30 -22.14 -4.08
C SER A 382 19.26 -23.01 -4.90
N ASP A 383 20.16 -23.75 -4.24
CA ASP A 383 21.10 -24.66 -4.91
C ASP A 383 20.39 -25.84 -5.58
N THR A 384 19.30 -26.33 -4.97
CA THR A 384 18.52 -27.47 -5.44
C THR A 384 17.36 -27.09 -6.37
N ASP A 385 16.90 -25.83 -6.38
CA ASP A 385 15.87 -25.35 -7.31
C ASP A 385 16.37 -25.45 -8.76
N THR A 386 15.56 -26.02 -9.65
CA THR A 386 15.90 -26.12 -11.08
C THR A 386 15.81 -24.76 -11.77
N ASN A 387 14.99 -23.85 -11.22
CA ASN A 387 14.95 -22.46 -11.61
C ASN A 387 16.08 -21.72 -10.91
N LYS A 388 16.88 -20.98 -11.68
CA LYS A 388 18.05 -20.23 -11.18
C LYS A 388 17.87 -18.72 -11.20
N ALA A 389 16.90 -18.21 -11.96
CA ALA A 389 16.53 -16.81 -11.96
C ALA A 389 15.08 -16.65 -12.45
N TYR A 390 14.52 -15.46 -12.27
CA TYR A 390 13.35 -15.01 -13.01
C TYR A 390 13.76 -13.91 -13.99
N ILE A 391 13.20 -13.93 -15.19
CA ILE A 391 13.24 -12.79 -16.12
C ILE A 391 11.85 -12.20 -16.24
N PHE A 392 11.75 -10.88 -16.31
CA PHE A 392 10.51 -10.18 -16.62
C PHE A 392 10.74 -8.97 -17.51
N GLY A 393 9.73 -8.56 -18.27
CA GLY A 393 9.85 -7.42 -19.17
C GLY A 393 8.60 -7.09 -19.98
N SER A 394 8.72 -6.03 -20.77
CA SER A 394 7.72 -5.61 -21.76
C SER A 394 8.42 -5.26 -23.07
N LYS A 395 7.76 -5.47 -24.20
CA LYS A 395 8.28 -5.01 -25.50
C LYS A 395 8.14 -3.50 -25.67
N THR A 396 7.12 -2.90 -25.07
CA THR A 396 6.72 -1.50 -25.31
C THR A 396 6.74 -0.61 -24.08
N ASP A 397 6.83 -1.16 -22.87
CA ASP A 397 6.68 -0.38 -21.64
C ASP A 397 7.90 -0.52 -20.70
N GLY A 398 8.85 0.39 -20.86
CA GLY A 398 10.02 0.50 -19.99
C GLY A 398 9.66 1.00 -18.59
N GLY A 399 8.67 1.89 -18.48
CA GLY A 399 8.22 2.47 -17.22
C GLY A 399 7.70 1.43 -16.21
N ARG A 400 6.73 0.59 -16.60
CA ARG A 400 6.22 -0.46 -15.70
C ARG A 400 7.29 -1.48 -15.34
N THR A 401 8.14 -1.82 -16.29
CA THR A 401 9.20 -2.80 -16.06
C THR A 401 10.23 -2.25 -15.07
N PHE A 402 10.63 -0.99 -15.21
CA PHE A 402 11.49 -0.29 -14.26
C PHE A 402 10.89 -0.29 -12.85
N HIS A 403 9.60 0.02 -12.68
CA HIS A 403 8.99 0.08 -11.33
C HIS A 403 8.96 -1.27 -10.61
N LEU A 404 8.81 -2.39 -11.33
CA LEU A 404 8.95 -3.71 -10.70
C LEU A 404 10.40 -3.98 -10.29
N ALA A 405 11.37 -3.61 -11.13
CA ALA A 405 12.79 -3.75 -10.81
C ALA A 405 13.20 -2.89 -9.59
N ASP A 406 12.75 -1.63 -9.55
CA ASP A 406 12.95 -0.72 -8.41
C ASP A 406 12.36 -1.30 -7.12
N MET A 407 11.10 -1.74 -7.16
CA MET A 407 10.44 -2.36 -6.01
C MET A 407 11.25 -3.54 -5.45
N ILE A 408 11.69 -4.45 -6.32
CA ILE A 408 12.49 -5.62 -5.92
C ILE A 408 13.83 -5.17 -5.30
N ALA A 409 14.51 -4.22 -5.93
CA ALA A 409 15.79 -3.70 -5.45
C ALA A 409 15.70 -3.05 -4.05
N GLN A 410 14.53 -2.52 -3.67
CA GLN A 410 14.32 -1.94 -2.34
C GLN A 410 14.54 -2.93 -1.18
N HIS A 411 14.44 -4.23 -1.44
CA HIS A 411 14.63 -5.31 -0.45
C HIS A 411 16.06 -5.87 -0.41
N ASP A 412 17.05 -5.13 -0.92
CA ASP A 412 18.45 -5.57 -1.07
C ASP A 412 18.58 -6.85 -1.91
N VAL A 413 17.62 -7.05 -2.83
CA VAL A 413 17.66 -8.10 -3.84
C VAL A 413 18.46 -7.59 -5.03
N GLU A 414 19.39 -8.39 -5.53
CA GLU A 414 20.14 -8.09 -6.73
C GLU A 414 19.26 -8.26 -7.97
N VAL A 415 19.22 -7.21 -8.79
CA VAL A 415 18.48 -7.14 -10.05
C VAL A 415 19.44 -6.72 -11.15
N PHE A 416 19.28 -7.30 -12.34
CA PHE A 416 20.19 -7.07 -13.46
C PHE A 416 19.40 -6.67 -14.72
N ALA A 417 19.79 -5.59 -15.37
CA ALA A 417 19.27 -5.18 -16.68
C ALA A 417 19.90 -6.02 -17.80
N LEU A 418 19.15 -6.27 -18.87
CA LEU A 418 19.70 -6.91 -20.06
C LEU A 418 20.60 -5.94 -20.84
N MET A 419 21.66 -6.47 -21.48
CA MET A 419 22.57 -5.71 -22.33
C MET A 419 22.39 -5.97 -23.83
N GLU A 420 21.51 -6.91 -24.17
CA GLU A 420 21.08 -7.24 -25.53
C GLU A 420 19.65 -7.82 -25.53
N ASP A 421 19.00 -7.79 -26.69
CA ASP A 421 17.71 -8.45 -26.88
C ASP A 421 17.88 -9.97 -26.85
N ILE A 422 17.04 -10.67 -26.09
CA ILE A 422 17.05 -12.13 -26.04
C ILE A 422 15.66 -12.71 -26.29
N THR A 423 15.60 -13.96 -26.74
CA THR A 423 14.35 -14.71 -26.86
C THR A 423 14.44 -15.98 -26.04
N VAL A 424 13.51 -16.16 -25.11
CA VAL A 424 13.42 -17.33 -24.23
C VAL A 424 12.07 -17.99 -24.43
N ASN A 425 12.08 -19.26 -24.84
CA ASN A 425 10.87 -20.05 -25.11
C ASN A 425 9.86 -19.34 -26.04
N GLY A 426 10.35 -18.59 -27.03
CA GLY A 426 9.52 -17.85 -27.99
C GLY A 426 9.02 -16.49 -27.50
N VAL A 427 9.30 -16.11 -26.26
CA VAL A 427 9.03 -14.77 -25.71
C VAL A 427 10.28 -13.91 -25.85
N GLU A 428 10.10 -12.73 -26.40
CA GLU A 428 11.17 -11.76 -26.64
C GLU A 428 11.27 -10.77 -25.48
N PHE A 429 12.49 -10.58 -24.98
CA PHE A 429 12.83 -9.61 -23.93
C PHE A 429 13.82 -8.59 -24.49
N LYS A 430 13.50 -7.31 -24.35
CA LYS A 430 14.28 -6.19 -24.92
C LYS A 430 15.33 -5.70 -23.93
N LYS A 431 16.53 -5.37 -24.43
CA LYS A 431 17.66 -4.83 -23.67
C LYS A 431 17.25 -3.79 -22.61
N ASP A 432 16.53 -2.76 -23.03
CA ASP A 432 16.20 -1.61 -22.18
C ASP A 432 14.84 -1.75 -21.45
N LYS A 433 14.20 -2.91 -21.53
CA LYS A 433 12.85 -3.14 -20.99
C LYS A 433 12.67 -4.53 -20.40
N ALA A 434 13.75 -5.12 -19.91
CA ALA A 434 13.71 -6.40 -19.22
C ALA A 434 14.83 -6.52 -18.17
N TYR A 435 14.53 -7.26 -17.10
CA TYR A 435 15.45 -7.50 -15.99
C TYR A 435 15.46 -8.97 -15.59
N ILE A 436 16.58 -9.39 -15.00
CA ILE A 436 16.79 -10.71 -14.43
C ILE A 436 17.01 -10.58 -12.92
N VAL A 437 16.34 -11.44 -12.16
CA VAL A 437 16.47 -11.58 -10.71
C VAL A 437 16.99 -12.98 -10.39
N PRO A 438 18.29 -13.14 -10.07
CA PRO A 438 18.85 -14.43 -9.69
C PRO A 438 18.23 -14.98 -8.41
N LEU A 439 18.11 -16.31 -8.31
CA LEU A 439 17.65 -16.98 -7.09
C LEU A 439 18.78 -17.32 -6.12
N THR A 440 20.04 -17.31 -6.58
CA THR A 440 21.22 -17.64 -5.76
C THR A 440 21.70 -16.44 -4.95
N GLN A 441 20.84 -15.95 -4.07
CA GLN A 441 21.10 -14.85 -3.14
C GLN A 441 20.33 -15.08 -1.83
N PRO A 442 20.70 -14.39 -0.72
CA PRO A 442 20.12 -14.65 0.61
C PRO A 442 18.59 -14.55 0.65
N GLN A 443 17.99 -13.66 -0.16
CA GLN A 443 16.57 -13.37 -0.20
C GLN A 443 15.74 -14.39 -1.02
N TYR A 444 16.26 -15.59 -1.30
CA TYR A 444 15.60 -16.63 -2.12
C TYR A 444 14.09 -16.77 -1.86
N ARG A 445 13.67 -16.95 -0.60
CA ARG A 445 12.25 -17.14 -0.24
C ARG A 445 11.38 -15.90 -0.51
N LEU A 446 11.91 -14.69 -0.28
CA LEU A 446 11.22 -13.44 -0.62
C LEU A 446 11.02 -13.34 -2.14
N ILE A 447 12.05 -13.65 -2.92
CA ILE A 447 11.96 -13.65 -4.39
C ILE A 447 10.93 -14.68 -4.86
N LYS A 448 10.89 -15.89 -4.28
CA LYS A 448 9.83 -16.86 -4.58
C LYS A 448 8.45 -16.28 -4.27
N GLY A 449 8.27 -15.60 -3.13
CA GLY A 449 7.01 -14.94 -2.77
C GLY A 449 6.57 -13.81 -3.71
N ILE A 450 7.50 -13.17 -4.43
CA ILE A 450 7.21 -12.12 -5.42
C ILE A 450 6.69 -12.72 -6.75
N PHE A 451 7.19 -13.89 -7.11
CA PHE A 451 6.97 -14.53 -8.43
C PHE A 451 6.08 -15.78 -8.39
N GLU A 452 5.68 -16.28 -7.21
CA GLU A 452 4.88 -17.50 -7.12
C GLU A 452 3.43 -17.29 -7.54
N ASP A 453 2.86 -18.34 -8.13
CA ASP A 453 1.44 -18.44 -8.41
C ASP A 453 0.85 -19.55 -7.55
N ARG A 454 -0.16 -19.22 -6.74
CA ARG A 454 -0.80 -20.16 -5.82
C ARG A 454 -2.30 -20.20 -6.00
N THR A 455 -2.88 -21.40 -6.07
CA THR A 455 -4.34 -21.64 -6.09
C THR A 455 -4.79 -22.72 -5.10
N ASN A 456 -3.84 -23.35 -4.39
CA ASN A 456 -4.10 -24.37 -3.38
C ASN A 456 -3.64 -23.88 -2.00
N PHE A 457 -4.51 -24.04 -1.01
CA PHE A 457 -4.34 -23.53 0.35
C PHE A 457 -4.84 -24.56 1.36
N GLN A 458 -4.30 -24.50 2.58
CA GLN A 458 -4.74 -25.36 3.68
C GLN A 458 -6.09 -24.89 4.26
N ASP A 459 -6.33 -23.58 4.29
CA ASP A 459 -7.58 -22.93 4.70
C ASP A 459 -8.09 -22.04 3.55
N SER A 460 -9.40 -21.85 3.47
CA SER A 460 -10.11 -20.99 2.53
C SER A 460 -10.28 -19.54 3.01
N LEU A 461 -9.91 -19.26 4.26
CA LEU A 461 -10.12 -17.97 4.90
C LEU A 461 -8.84 -17.14 4.89
N PHE A 462 -8.98 -15.89 4.46
CA PHE A 462 -7.89 -14.92 4.41
C PHE A 462 -8.36 -13.64 5.08
N TYR A 463 -7.50 -13.08 5.93
CA TYR A 463 -7.74 -11.82 6.62
C TYR A 463 -7.64 -10.62 5.67
N ASP A 464 -6.74 -10.68 4.68
CA ASP A 464 -6.54 -9.61 3.69
C ASP A 464 -6.67 -10.14 2.24
N VAL A 465 -5.55 -10.48 1.61
CA VAL A 465 -5.49 -10.96 0.22
C VAL A 465 -4.91 -12.37 0.16
N SER A 466 -5.28 -13.10 -0.89
CA SER A 466 -4.83 -14.49 -1.12
C SER A 466 -3.80 -14.63 -2.25
N ALA A 467 -3.50 -13.54 -2.97
CA ALA A 467 -2.50 -13.50 -4.04
C ALA A 467 -1.91 -12.10 -4.26
N TRP A 468 -0.67 -12.07 -4.73
CA TRP A 468 0.08 -10.83 -5.04
C TRP A 468 1.22 -11.06 -6.06
N THR A 469 1.09 -12.01 -7.00
CA THR A 469 2.10 -12.23 -8.05
C THR A 469 2.46 -10.91 -8.74
N MET A 470 3.66 -10.38 -8.48
CA MET A 470 4.00 -9.01 -8.86
C MET A 470 4.13 -8.84 -10.37
N PRO A 471 4.75 -9.76 -11.14
CA PRO A 471 4.71 -9.67 -12.60
C PRO A 471 3.30 -9.58 -13.19
N MET A 472 2.30 -10.26 -12.60
CA MET A 472 0.90 -10.13 -12.99
C MET A 472 0.32 -8.76 -12.62
N ALA A 473 0.61 -8.25 -11.41
CA ALA A 473 0.18 -6.93 -10.97
C ALA A 473 0.70 -5.81 -11.88
N PHE A 474 1.87 -5.99 -12.49
CA PHE A 474 2.46 -5.07 -13.46
C PHE A 474 2.08 -5.39 -14.92
N ASN A 475 1.41 -6.52 -15.16
CA ASN A 475 1.09 -7.07 -16.48
C ASN A 475 2.32 -7.10 -17.41
N LEU A 476 3.35 -7.79 -16.93
CA LEU A 476 4.62 -8.03 -17.63
C LEU A 476 4.74 -9.49 -18.02
N GLU A 477 5.43 -9.74 -19.14
CA GLU A 477 5.87 -11.09 -19.48
C GLU A 477 6.92 -11.52 -18.45
N TYR A 478 6.84 -12.75 -17.95
CA TYR A 478 7.83 -13.28 -17.01
C TYR A 478 7.97 -14.79 -17.12
N MET A 479 9.14 -15.30 -16.78
CA MET A 479 9.38 -16.74 -16.67
C MET A 479 10.58 -17.07 -15.80
N ALA A 480 10.62 -18.30 -15.30
CA ALA A 480 11.78 -18.85 -14.64
C ALA A 480 12.85 -19.28 -15.68
N LEU A 481 14.11 -19.06 -15.35
CA LEU A 481 15.27 -19.41 -16.16
C LEU A 481 16.05 -20.58 -15.56
N SER A 482 16.52 -21.49 -16.40
CA SER A 482 17.51 -22.52 -16.01
C SER A 482 18.94 -21.96 -16.05
N SER A 483 19.89 -22.68 -15.44
CA SER A 483 21.32 -22.32 -15.46
C SER A 483 21.88 -22.13 -16.87
N ARG A 484 21.46 -22.97 -17.83
CA ARG A 484 21.89 -22.89 -19.23
C ARG A 484 21.48 -21.56 -19.87
N ILE A 485 20.26 -21.10 -19.61
CA ILE A 485 19.73 -19.88 -20.23
C ILE A 485 20.35 -18.65 -19.56
N LEU A 486 20.47 -18.67 -18.23
CA LEU A 486 21.06 -17.57 -17.48
C LEU A 486 22.50 -17.27 -17.92
N ASN A 487 23.32 -18.30 -18.14
CA ASN A 487 24.72 -18.13 -18.56
C ASN A 487 24.89 -17.56 -19.98
N LEU A 488 23.83 -17.51 -20.77
CA LEU A 488 23.85 -16.93 -22.13
C LEU A 488 23.46 -15.44 -22.14
N ALA A 489 22.88 -14.92 -21.06
CA ALA A 489 22.42 -13.54 -21.02
C ALA A 489 23.57 -12.59 -20.68
N SER A 490 23.80 -11.57 -21.52
CA SER A 490 24.63 -10.42 -21.16
C SER A 490 23.83 -9.46 -20.29
N VAL A 491 24.29 -9.20 -19.06
CA VAL A 491 23.56 -8.41 -18.07
C VAL A 491 24.44 -7.48 -17.25
N GLU A 492 23.85 -6.41 -16.71
CA GLU A 492 24.48 -5.45 -15.81
C GLU A 492 23.64 -5.26 -14.54
N LYS A 493 24.29 -5.23 -13.36
CA LYS A 493 23.59 -5.03 -12.08
C LYS A 493 23.08 -3.59 -12.00
N ILE A 494 21.82 -3.40 -11.58
CA ILE A 494 21.28 -2.06 -11.33
C ILE A 494 21.51 -1.62 -9.87
N ASP A 495 21.63 -0.31 -9.67
CA ASP A 495 21.65 0.31 -8.36
C ASP A 495 20.23 0.56 -7.83
N LYS A 496 20.08 0.55 -6.50
CA LYS A 496 18.81 0.79 -5.78
C LYS A 496 18.17 2.16 -6.07
N ASN A 497 18.96 3.10 -6.58
CA ASN A 497 18.55 4.47 -6.95
C ASN A 497 18.66 4.72 -8.46
N SER A 498 18.68 3.65 -9.27
CA SER A 498 18.70 3.78 -10.73
C SER A 498 17.49 4.57 -11.21
N ALA A 499 17.68 5.40 -12.24
CA ALA A 499 16.60 6.11 -12.89
C ALA A 499 16.00 5.29 -14.03
N LEU A 500 14.78 5.65 -14.44
CA LEU A 500 14.18 5.16 -15.67
C LEU A 500 15.10 5.47 -16.87
N ILE A 501 15.23 4.52 -17.79
CA ILE A 501 15.98 4.73 -19.03
C ILE A 501 15.30 5.85 -19.85
N PRO A 502 16.04 6.90 -20.25
CA PRO A 502 15.45 8.06 -20.91
C PRO A 502 14.95 7.72 -22.31
N GLY A 503 13.86 8.37 -22.70
CA GLY A 503 13.36 8.35 -24.07
C GLY A 503 14.16 9.25 -24.99
N THR A 504 13.86 9.19 -26.29
CA THR A 504 14.54 10.02 -27.30
C THR A 504 13.58 10.54 -28.36
N VAL A 505 13.98 11.64 -29.02
CA VAL A 505 13.30 12.16 -30.21
C VAL A 505 14.12 11.83 -31.45
N HIS A 506 13.50 11.16 -32.42
CA HIS A 506 14.06 10.78 -33.70
C HIS A 506 13.60 11.76 -34.77
N GLY A 507 14.46 12.74 -35.09
CA GLY A 507 14.24 13.72 -36.15
C GLY A 507 14.66 15.13 -35.75
N GLU A 508 14.51 16.08 -36.68
CA GLU A 508 14.94 17.47 -36.48
C GLU A 508 13.74 18.43 -36.32
N ALA A 509 14.05 19.70 -36.03
CA ALA A 509 13.05 20.77 -35.99
C ALA A 509 12.48 21.02 -37.40
N GLY A 510 11.20 21.38 -37.48
CA GLY A 510 10.52 21.71 -38.74
C GLY A 510 9.65 20.58 -39.32
N ALA A 511 9.48 19.49 -38.57
CA ALA A 511 8.55 18.42 -38.93
C ALA A 511 7.09 18.91 -38.96
N LEU A 512 6.25 18.29 -39.80
CA LEU A 512 4.81 18.58 -39.86
C LEU A 512 4.11 18.25 -38.54
N ALA A 513 4.48 17.12 -37.94
CA ALA A 513 4.03 16.66 -36.64
C ALA A 513 5.07 15.75 -36.01
N TYR A 514 4.88 15.39 -34.74
CA TYR A 514 5.64 14.35 -34.06
C TYR A 514 4.67 13.26 -33.59
N ALA A 515 5.11 12.00 -33.61
CA ALA A 515 4.29 10.85 -33.25
C ALA A 515 4.97 9.97 -32.19
N PHE A 516 4.21 9.46 -31.24
CA PHE A 516 4.67 8.41 -30.31
C PHE A 516 3.53 7.47 -29.94
N GLU A 517 3.89 6.21 -29.67
CA GLU A 517 2.91 5.20 -29.26
C GLU A 517 2.53 5.33 -27.79
N TRP A 518 1.30 4.96 -27.46
CA TRP A 518 0.74 5.01 -26.10
C TRP A 518 1.23 3.85 -25.18
N GLY A 519 2.18 3.05 -25.67
CA GLY A 519 2.68 1.85 -25.01
C GLY A 519 3.47 2.10 -23.72
N GLU A 520 4.17 3.24 -23.62
CA GLU A 520 4.94 3.57 -22.40
C GLU A 520 4.06 4.00 -21.23
N TYR A 521 4.42 3.61 -20.00
CA TYR A 521 3.62 3.90 -18.80
C TYR A 521 3.33 5.40 -18.63
N TYR A 522 4.33 6.25 -18.89
CA TYR A 522 4.25 7.70 -18.68
C TYR A 522 3.73 8.49 -19.90
N ALA A 523 3.21 7.81 -20.94
CA ALA A 523 2.57 8.49 -22.07
C ALA A 523 1.43 9.44 -21.64
N PRO A 524 0.56 9.11 -20.66
CA PRO A 524 -0.48 10.04 -20.17
C PRO A 524 0.09 11.32 -19.56
N LYS A 525 1.17 11.22 -18.77
CA LYS A 525 1.88 12.38 -18.20
C LYS A 525 2.41 13.30 -19.30
N ALA A 526 3.08 12.73 -20.29
CA ALA A 526 3.64 13.49 -21.40
C ALA A 526 2.55 14.20 -22.22
N VAL A 527 1.45 13.50 -22.52
CA VAL A 527 0.31 14.09 -23.24
C VAL A 527 -0.33 15.22 -22.45
N TYR A 528 -0.54 15.05 -21.15
CA TYR A 528 -1.09 16.11 -20.31
C TYR A 528 -0.21 17.37 -20.33
N ALA A 529 1.10 17.20 -20.17
CA ALA A 529 2.06 18.29 -20.19
C ALA A 529 2.08 19.04 -21.55
N LEU A 530 1.94 18.31 -22.66
CA LEU A 530 1.84 18.91 -24.00
C LEU A 530 0.56 19.72 -24.18
N MET A 531 -0.57 19.21 -23.69
CA MET A 531 -1.85 19.92 -23.70
C MET A 531 -1.81 21.20 -22.84
N GLN A 532 -1.21 21.14 -21.64
CA GLN A 532 -1.01 22.32 -20.80
C GLN A 532 -0.15 23.40 -21.47
N LYS A 533 0.84 22.97 -22.26
CA LYS A 533 1.65 23.87 -23.10
C LYS A 533 0.89 24.40 -24.33
N GLY A 534 -0.34 23.96 -24.57
CA GLY A 534 -1.21 24.43 -25.67
C GLY A 534 -0.87 23.83 -27.03
N TYR A 535 -0.15 22.70 -27.09
CA TYR A 535 0.06 21.98 -28.35
C TYR A 535 -1.23 21.30 -28.82
N LEU A 536 -1.37 21.14 -30.14
CA LEU A 536 -2.44 20.33 -30.70
C LEU A 536 -2.05 18.86 -30.58
N VAL A 537 -2.72 18.16 -29.68
CA VAL A 537 -2.55 16.73 -29.44
C VAL A 537 -3.74 15.96 -29.99
N ARG A 538 -3.47 14.90 -30.74
CA ARG A 538 -4.47 14.08 -31.41
C ARG A 538 -4.17 12.60 -31.20
N VAL A 539 -5.18 11.75 -31.27
CA VAL A 539 -5.05 10.28 -31.15
C VAL A 539 -5.49 9.61 -32.44
N SER A 540 -4.74 8.61 -32.90
CA SER A 540 -5.13 7.78 -34.04
C SER A 540 -5.95 6.58 -33.58
N HIS A 541 -7.18 6.44 -34.08
CA HIS A 541 -8.00 5.25 -33.86
C HIS A 541 -7.66 4.10 -34.80
N ALA A 542 -6.76 4.31 -35.78
CA ALA A 542 -6.34 3.32 -36.76
C ALA A 542 -4.81 3.20 -36.86
N GLU A 543 -4.36 2.05 -37.38
CA GLU A 543 -2.96 1.82 -37.70
C GLU A 543 -2.56 2.58 -38.96
N TRP A 544 -1.30 3.04 -39.01
CA TRP A 544 -0.73 3.71 -40.17
C TRP A 544 0.78 3.53 -40.22
N GLU A 545 1.37 3.84 -41.37
CA GLU A 545 2.82 3.76 -41.60
C GLU A 545 3.32 5.08 -42.20
N SER A 546 4.35 5.66 -41.59
CA SER A 546 5.02 6.85 -42.13
C SER A 546 5.79 6.54 -43.42
N GLN A 547 6.22 7.58 -44.13
CA GLN A 547 6.88 7.41 -45.44
C GLN A 547 8.22 6.66 -45.37
N ASP A 548 8.90 6.72 -44.23
CA ASP A 548 10.14 5.99 -43.91
C ASP A 548 9.89 4.54 -43.43
N GLY A 549 8.62 4.09 -43.39
CA GLY A 549 8.26 2.70 -43.09
C GLY A 549 8.03 2.39 -41.62
N LYS A 550 8.10 3.38 -40.71
CA LYS A 550 7.75 3.17 -39.30
C LYS A 550 6.23 2.97 -39.17
N LYS A 551 5.84 1.87 -38.52
CA LYS A 551 4.45 1.53 -38.22
C LYS A 551 4.04 2.11 -36.87
N PHE A 552 2.78 2.55 -36.81
CA PHE A 552 2.16 3.13 -35.63
C PHE A 552 0.83 2.45 -35.36
N ASN A 553 0.66 2.00 -34.12
CA ASN A 553 -0.54 1.28 -33.69
C ASN A 553 -1.71 2.22 -33.32
N ARG A 554 -2.88 1.64 -33.05
CA ARG A 554 -4.02 2.39 -32.49
C ARG A 554 -3.64 3.02 -31.14
N GLY A 555 -4.15 4.21 -30.88
CA GLY A 555 -3.78 5.03 -29.73
C GLY A 555 -2.52 5.86 -29.93
N THR A 556 -1.83 5.76 -31.07
CA THR A 556 -0.69 6.63 -31.37
C THR A 556 -1.08 8.10 -31.25
N ILE A 557 -0.25 8.85 -30.54
CA ILE A 557 -0.43 10.27 -30.30
C ILE A 557 0.32 11.06 -31.37
N LEU A 558 -0.36 12.06 -31.93
CA LEU A 558 0.19 13.02 -32.88
C LEU A 558 0.20 14.41 -32.25
N VAL A 559 1.36 15.06 -32.30
CA VAL A 559 1.58 16.37 -31.68
C VAL A 559 2.03 17.35 -32.74
N SER A 560 1.40 18.52 -32.78
CA SER A 560 1.75 19.60 -33.71
C SER A 560 1.56 20.95 -33.02
N LYS A 561 2.09 22.02 -33.62
CA LYS A 561 1.94 23.38 -33.11
C LYS A 561 0.48 23.84 -33.05
N GLY A 562 -0.39 23.29 -33.89
CA GLY A 562 -1.76 23.78 -34.04
C GLY A 562 -1.77 25.27 -34.41
N GLN A 563 -2.54 26.08 -33.68
CA GLN A 563 -2.57 27.54 -33.82
C GLN A 563 -1.57 28.27 -32.91
N LYS A 564 -0.76 27.55 -32.12
CA LYS A 564 0.23 28.14 -31.22
C LYS A 564 1.39 28.75 -32.02
N ASN A 565 1.73 30.00 -31.72
CA ASN A 565 2.90 30.66 -32.29
C ASN A 565 4.17 30.29 -31.49
N VAL A 566 4.68 29.08 -31.74
CA VAL A 566 5.90 28.53 -31.12
C VAL A 566 6.92 28.19 -32.21
N SER A 567 8.20 28.40 -31.94
CA SER A 567 9.25 28.03 -32.88
C SER A 567 9.42 26.51 -32.96
N ASP A 568 9.84 25.99 -34.11
CA ASP A 568 10.05 24.54 -34.27
C ASP A 568 11.13 24.01 -33.31
N ARG A 569 12.11 24.84 -32.98
CA ARG A 569 13.18 24.50 -32.03
C ARG A 569 12.68 24.40 -30.60
N GLU A 570 11.79 25.31 -30.20
CA GLU A 570 11.18 25.28 -28.87
C GLU A 570 10.26 24.05 -28.70
N MET A 571 9.47 23.72 -29.74
CA MET A 571 8.67 22.49 -29.74
C MET A 571 9.54 21.24 -29.64
N LEU A 572 10.64 21.18 -30.39
CA LEU A 572 11.57 20.06 -30.31
C LEU A 572 12.17 19.92 -28.91
N ALA A 573 12.65 21.02 -28.32
CA ALA A 573 13.22 21.00 -26.96
C ALA A 573 12.20 20.56 -25.89
N ASP A 574 10.94 20.97 -26.02
CA ASP A 574 9.86 20.49 -25.15
C ASP A 574 9.66 18.98 -25.29
N LEU A 575 9.68 18.45 -26.52
CA LEU A 575 9.53 17.01 -26.77
C LEU A 575 10.74 16.20 -26.29
N GLU A 576 11.95 16.71 -26.45
CA GLU A 576 13.19 16.08 -25.97
C GLU A 576 13.16 15.92 -24.45
N LYS A 577 12.81 17.00 -23.73
CA LYS A 577 12.66 16.96 -22.27
C LYS A 577 11.57 15.99 -21.82
N LEU A 578 10.45 15.92 -22.55
CA LEU A 578 9.37 14.99 -22.22
C LEU A 578 9.79 13.54 -22.47
N ALA A 579 10.43 13.26 -23.61
CA ALA A 579 10.96 11.94 -23.94
C ALA A 579 11.92 11.44 -22.85
N GLU A 580 12.88 12.28 -22.44
CA GLU A 580 13.85 11.97 -21.38
C GLU A 580 13.16 11.55 -20.08
N ASN A 581 12.13 12.29 -19.64
CA ASN A 581 11.46 12.05 -18.36
C ASN A 581 10.38 10.96 -18.39
N SER A 582 10.02 10.44 -19.57
CA SER A 582 8.90 9.51 -19.73
C SER A 582 9.26 8.19 -20.41
N GLY A 583 10.51 8.01 -20.86
CA GLY A 583 10.93 6.85 -21.64
C GLY A 583 10.39 6.80 -23.08
N LEU A 584 9.72 7.87 -23.54
CA LEU A 584 9.02 7.86 -24.84
C LEU A 584 9.99 7.89 -26.02
N GLN A 585 9.68 7.11 -27.05
CA GLN A 585 10.34 7.20 -28.36
C GLN A 585 9.45 8.03 -29.29
N ILE A 586 9.86 9.27 -29.56
CA ILE A 586 9.09 10.24 -30.35
C ILE A 586 9.71 10.32 -31.74
N HIS A 587 8.88 10.30 -32.79
CA HIS A 587 9.33 10.32 -34.18
C HIS A 587 8.81 11.56 -34.91
N ALA A 588 9.68 12.27 -35.62
CA ALA A 588 9.30 13.35 -36.52
C ALA A 588 8.55 12.79 -37.74
N ILE A 589 7.43 13.41 -38.09
CA ILE A 589 6.62 13.08 -39.25
C ILE A 589 6.62 14.27 -40.21
N ASN A 590 7.24 14.10 -41.37
CA ASN A 590 7.48 15.19 -42.32
C ASN A 590 6.38 15.36 -43.38
N SER A 591 5.44 14.43 -43.47
CA SER A 591 4.38 14.42 -44.48
C SER A 591 3.07 13.90 -43.91
N GLY A 592 1.96 14.51 -44.33
CA GLY A 592 0.61 14.05 -44.00
C GLY A 592 0.15 12.84 -44.83
N TYR A 593 0.91 12.49 -45.87
CA TYR A 593 0.63 11.38 -46.78
C TYR A 593 1.36 10.11 -46.31
N THR A 594 0.60 9.21 -45.70
CA THR A 594 1.05 7.97 -45.07
C THR A 594 0.43 6.76 -45.77
N LYS A 595 0.89 5.55 -45.47
CA LYS A 595 0.15 4.34 -45.86
C LYS A 595 -0.89 4.02 -44.78
N GLY A 596 -2.09 3.63 -45.21
CA GLY A 596 -3.23 3.45 -44.30
C GLY A 596 -3.98 4.76 -44.09
N VAL A 597 -4.13 5.21 -42.83
CA VAL A 597 -4.79 6.49 -42.52
C VAL A 597 -3.83 7.67 -42.64
N ASN A 598 -4.17 8.65 -43.48
CA ASN A 598 -3.46 9.93 -43.60
C ASN A 598 -3.65 10.79 -42.35
N LEU A 599 -2.70 11.69 -42.07
CA LEU A 599 -2.71 12.49 -40.82
C LEU A 599 -3.88 13.48 -40.71
N GLY A 600 -4.61 13.72 -41.80
CA GLY A 600 -5.86 14.51 -41.82
C GLY A 600 -7.14 13.67 -41.80
N SER A 601 -7.04 12.35 -41.57
CA SER A 601 -8.17 11.43 -41.57
C SER A 601 -9.15 11.74 -40.43
N PRO A 602 -10.48 11.57 -40.63
CA PRO A 602 -11.47 11.62 -39.56
C PRO A 602 -11.33 10.46 -38.54
N SER A 603 -10.42 9.51 -38.77
CA SER A 603 -10.06 8.49 -37.76
C SER A 603 -8.99 8.97 -36.77
N ILE A 604 -8.64 10.25 -36.81
CA ILE A 604 -7.67 10.89 -35.90
C ILE A 604 -8.39 12.02 -35.17
N ASP A 605 -8.70 11.80 -33.90
CA ASP A 605 -9.47 12.75 -33.09
C ASP A 605 -8.55 13.74 -32.37
N VAL A 606 -9.03 14.97 -32.22
CA VAL A 606 -8.40 15.97 -31.34
C VAL A 606 -8.75 15.63 -29.91
N LEU A 607 -7.73 15.51 -29.07
CA LEU A 607 -7.94 15.20 -27.66
C LEU A 607 -8.25 16.47 -26.85
N GLU A 608 -9.20 16.38 -25.94
CA GLU A 608 -9.47 17.41 -24.96
C GLU A 608 -8.56 17.26 -23.73
N GLN A 609 -8.06 18.38 -23.20
CA GLN A 609 -7.31 18.34 -21.95
C GLN A 609 -8.23 17.87 -20.79
N PRO A 610 -7.85 16.83 -20.03
CA PRO A 610 -8.62 16.40 -18.88
C PRO A 610 -8.76 17.50 -17.82
N ARG A 611 -10.00 17.75 -17.39
CA ARG A 611 -10.38 18.58 -16.25
C ARG A 611 -11.23 17.73 -15.32
N ILE A 612 -10.62 17.24 -14.25
CA ILE A 612 -11.12 16.11 -13.48
C ILE A 612 -11.69 16.58 -12.14
N ALA A 613 -12.90 16.11 -11.82
CA ALA A 613 -13.42 16.11 -10.45
C ALA A 613 -13.48 14.68 -9.91
N LEU A 614 -12.84 14.43 -8.77
CA LEU A 614 -12.90 13.19 -8.01
C LEU A 614 -13.83 13.40 -6.83
N LEU A 615 -14.91 12.60 -6.73
CA LEU A 615 -15.81 12.73 -5.60
C LEU A 615 -15.17 12.21 -4.31
N VAL A 616 -15.32 12.97 -3.23
CA VAL A 616 -14.77 12.69 -1.89
C VAL A 616 -15.80 12.95 -0.78
N GLU A 617 -15.48 12.57 0.46
CA GLU A 617 -16.35 12.73 1.64
C GLU A 617 -17.70 12.00 1.57
N GLY A 618 -18.59 12.28 2.54
CA GLY A 618 -19.92 11.68 2.66
C GLY A 618 -19.84 10.19 2.96
N GLY A 619 -19.93 9.36 1.91
CA GLY A 619 -19.82 7.90 2.00
C GLY A 619 -18.79 7.30 1.04
N VAL A 620 -17.92 8.12 0.44
CA VAL A 620 -16.88 7.66 -0.48
C VAL A 620 -15.75 6.96 0.28
N SER A 621 -15.29 5.82 -0.24
CA SER A 621 -14.10 5.13 0.25
C SER A 621 -12.88 6.04 0.16
N SER A 622 -12.31 6.43 1.30
CA SER A 622 -11.09 7.25 1.32
C SER A 622 -9.92 6.53 0.68
N SER A 623 -9.77 5.22 0.86
CA SER A 623 -8.69 4.46 0.25
C SER A 623 -8.77 4.47 -1.28
N GLU A 624 -9.94 4.22 -1.88
CA GLU A 624 -10.05 4.23 -3.36
C GLU A 624 -9.92 5.65 -3.95
N ALA A 625 -10.46 6.66 -3.27
CA ALA A 625 -10.24 8.05 -3.67
C ALA A 625 -8.76 8.42 -3.57
N GLY A 626 -8.07 7.98 -2.52
CA GLY A 626 -6.65 8.20 -2.28
C GLY A 626 -5.76 7.55 -3.34
N GLU A 627 -6.08 6.32 -3.75
CA GLU A 627 -5.40 5.62 -4.84
C GLU A 627 -5.49 6.36 -6.17
N ILE A 628 -6.68 6.90 -6.50
CA ILE A 628 -6.89 7.70 -7.70
C ILE A 628 -6.13 9.03 -7.59
N TRP A 629 -6.21 9.70 -6.44
CA TRP A 629 -5.53 10.98 -6.22
C TRP A 629 -4.01 10.81 -6.35
N HIS A 630 -3.42 9.82 -5.67
CA HIS A 630 -1.99 9.52 -5.77
C HIS A 630 -1.56 9.20 -7.20
N LEU A 631 -2.33 8.38 -7.92
CA LEU A 631 -1.99 8.06 -9.32
C LEU A 631 -1.92 9.32 -10.19
N LEU A 632 -2.94 10.18 -10.10
CA LEU A 632 -3.01 11.39 -10.91
C LEU A 632 -1.94 12.40 -10.49
N ASP A 633 -1.79 12.63 -9.19
CA ASP A 633 -0.91 13.66 -8.63
C ASP A 633 0.56 13.23 -8.67
N GLN A 634 0.92 12.11 -8.03
CA GLN A 634 2.31 11.68 -7.87
C GLN A 634 2.90 11.02 -9.10
N ARG A 635 2.13 10.18 -9.81
CA ARG A 635 2.68 9.43 -10.96
C ARG A 635 2.55 10.19 -12.27
N PHE A 636 1.40 10.81 -12.49
CA PHE A 636 1.11 11.46 -13.77
C PHE A 636 1.19 12.99 -13.73
N GLU A 637 1.42 13.61 -12.57
CA GLU A 637 1.54 15.07 -12.39
C GLU A 637 0.34 15.84 -12.97
N MET A 638 -0.86 15.30 -12.72
CA MET A 638 -2.13 15.83 -13.18
C MET A 638 -2.94 16.39 -12.01
N PRO A 639 -3.36 17.67 -12.06
CA PRO A 639 -4.23 18.23 -11.03
C PRO A 639 -5.61 17.58 -11.09
N VAL A 640 -6.12 17.22 -9.92
CA VAL A 640 -7.47 16.71 -9.72
C VAL A 640 -8.20 17.58 -8.70
N THR A 641 -9.46 17.92 -8.99
CA THR A 641 -10.31 18.58 -7.99
C THR A 641 -10.93 17.52 -7.10
N LEU A 642 -10.54 17.48 -5.82
CA LEU A 642 -11.25 16.71 -4.80
C LEU A 642 -12.55 17.44 -4.49
N LEU A 643 -13.68 16.91 -4.98
CA LEU A 643 -15.00 17.54 -4.88
C LEU A 643 -15.87 16.80 -3.84
N PRO A 644 -16.12 17.41 -2.67
CA PRO A 644 -17.02 16.80 -1.69
C PRO A 644 -18.41 16.54 -2.28
N VAL A 645 -18.98 15.38 -1.96
CA VAL A 645 -20.26 14.93 -2.50
C VAL A 645 -21.39 15.94 -2.25
N ASP A 646 -21.42 16.58 -1.08
CA ASP A 646 -22.44 17.58 -0.71
C ASP A 646 -22.37 18.87 -1.56
N ARG A 647 -21.22 19.15 -2.18
CA ARG A 647 -21.03 20.32 -3.06
C ARG A 647 -21.61 20.13 -4.46
N ILE A 648 -21.97 18.91 -4.87
CA ILE A 648 -22.51 18.63 -6.22
C ILE A 648 -23.76 19.45 -6.52
N GLY A 649 -24.60 19.72 -5.51
CA GLY A 649 -25.81 20.53 -5.67
C GLY A 649 -25.54 21.96 -6.12
N ASN A 650 -24.39 22.53 -5.75
CA ASN A 650 -24.07 23.96 -5.95
C ASN A 650 -22.84 24.20 -6.85
N ALA A 651 -22.02 23.18 -7.09
CA ALA A 651 -20.83 23.30 -7.93
C ALA A 651 -21.19 23.51 -9.41
N ASP A 652 -20.40 24.34 -10.09
CA ASP A 652 -20.42 24.44 -11.55
C ASP A 652 -19.70 23.24 -12.17
N LEU A 653 -20.48 22.22 -12.57
CA LEU A 653 -19.94 20.99 -13.16
C LEU A 653 -19.37 21.21 -14.56
N SER A 654 -19.68 22.32 -15.25
CA SER A 654 -19.18 22.60 -16.60
C SER A 654 -17.66 22.84 -16.65
N ARG A 655 -17.06 23.12 -15.49
CA ARG A 655 -15.60 23.21 -15.33
C ARG A 655 -14.88 21.88 -15.60
N TYR A 656 -15.58 20.76 -15.51
CA TYR A 656 -15.04 19.42 -15.64
C TYR A 656 -15.56 18.74 -16.91
N ASN A 657 -14.71 17.98 -17.59
CA ASN A 657 -15.12 17.05 -18.65
C ASN A 657 -15.15 15.59 -18.17
N THR A 658 -14.51 15.30 -17.03
CA THR A 658 -14.51 13.97 -16.40
C THR A 658 -14.87 14.08 -14.92
N ILE A 659 -15.84 13.28 -14.47
CA ILE A 659 -16.18 13.10 -13.04
C ILE A 659 -15.96 11.63 -12.67
N ILE A 660 -15.23 11.40 -11.58
CA ILE A 660 -14.86 10.08 -11.09
C ILE A 660 -15.61 9.80 -9.78
N LEU A 661 -16.29 8.65 -9.74
CA LEU A 661 -17.01 8.14 -8.58
C LEU A 661 -16.35 6.83 -8.09
N PRO A 662 -15.44 6.91 -7.09
CA PRO A 662 -14.88 5.72 -6.44
C PRO A 662 -15.97 4.88 -5.78
N ASN A 663 -15.65 3.67 -5.33
CA ASN A 663 -16.59 2.90 -4.52
C ASN A 663 -17.03 3.70 -3.28
N GLY A 664 -18.32 3.63 -2.95
CA GLY A 664 -18.87 4.37 -1.82
C GLY A 664 -20.38 4.45 -1.84
N ASN A 665 -20.93 5.07 -0.80
CA ASN A 665 -22.35 5.37 -0.70
C ASN A 665 -22.63 6.80 -1.20
N TYR A 666 -23.51 6.91 -2.19
CA TYR A 666 -23.88 8.17 -2.86
C TYR A 666 -25.34 8.58 -2.61
N ASN A 667 -26.05 7.92 -1.68
CA ASN A 667 -27.46 8.19 -1.41
C ASN A 667 -27.70 9.63 -0.92
N SER A 668 -26.70 10.28 -0.31
CA SER A 668 -26.77 11.67 0.13
C SER A 668 -26.96 12.69 -1.01
N LEU A 669 -26.63 12.32 -2.26
CA LEU A 669 -26.91 13.16 -3.43
C LEU A 669 -28.42 13.33 -3.69
N GLY A 670 -29.23 12.35 -3.28
CA GLY A 670 -30.65 12.30 -3.57
C GLY A 670 -30.98 12.41 -5.07
N LYS A 671 -32.26 12.65 -5.38
CA LYS A 671 -32.72 12.78 -6.76
C LYS A 671 -32.14 14.01 -7.46
N SER A 672 -32.02 15.14 -6.75
CA SER A 672 -31.50 16.38 -7.33
C SER A 672 -30.03 16.27 -7.76
N GLY A 673 -29.17 15.66 -6.93
CA GLY A 673 -27.77 15.41 -7.30
C GLY A 673 -27.66 14.42 -8.46
N ALA A 674 -28.46 13.35 -8.46
CA ALA A 674 -28.53 12.40 -9.57
C ALA A 674 -28.93 13.06 -10.88
N ASP A 675 -29.97 13.90 -10.88
CA ASP A 675 -30.45 14.60 -12.08
C ASP A 675 -29.40 15.59 -12.62
N ARG A 676 -28.63 16.26 -11.74
CA ARG A 676 -27.51 17.12 -12.15
C ARG A 676 -26.39 16.31 -12.82
N ILE A 677 -26.00 15.19 -12.23
CA ILE A 677 -24.99 14.28 -12.82
C ILE A 677 -25.49 13.74 -14.17
N LYS A 678 -26.76 13.32 -14.25
CA LYS A 678 -27.38 12.84 -15.48
C LYS A 678 -27.41 13.91 -16.56
N ALA A 679 -27.76 15.15 -16.22
CA ALA A 679 -27.79 16.28 -17.15
C ALA A 679 -26.39 16.64 -17.66
N TRP A 680 -25.40 16.70 -16.76
CA TRP A 680 -23.99 16.93 -17.11
C TRP A 680 -23.44 15.84 -18.04
N THR A 681 -23.71 14.57 -17.70
CA THR A 681 -23.32 13.43 -18.55
C THR A 681 -24.01 13.52 -19.91
N SER A 682 -25.32 13.78 -19.93
CA SER A 682 -26.09 13.94 -21.17
C SER A 682 -25.53 15.01 -22.11
N ALA A 683 -24.91 16.05 -21.55
CA ALA A 683 -24.29 17.14 -22.29
C ALA A 683 -22.94 16.77 -22.95
N GLY A 684 -22.34 15.62 -22.61
CA GLY A 684 -21.10 15.13 -23.20
C GLY A 684 -20.03 14.72 -22.19
N GLY A 685 -20.27 14.90 -20.88
CA GLY A 685 -19.31 14.53 -19.84
C GLY A 685 -19.03 13.03 -19.77
N THR A 686 -17.84 12.68 -19.30
CA THR A 686 -17.40 11.30 -19.06
C THR A 686 -17.47 10.97 -17.57
N LEU A 687 -18.31 10.00 -17.21
CA LEU A 687 -18.34 9.41 -15.87
C LEU A 687 -17.47 8.16 -15.82
N ILE A 688 -16.64 8.07 -14.78
CA ILE A 688 -15.88 6.86 -14.45
C ILE A 688 -16.34 6.41 -13.07
N ALA A 689 -16.80 5.17 -12.92
CA ALA A 689 -17.36 4.69 -11.66
C ALA A 689 -16.98 3.24 -11.34
N ARG A 690 -16.98 2.92 -10.04
CA ARG A 690 -16.68 1.58 -9.52
C ARG A 690 -17.59 1.17 -8.36
N GLY A 691 -17.78 -0.14 -8.19
CA GLY A 691 -18.32 -0.70 -6.95
C GLY A 691 -19.75 -0.24 -6.72
N ASN A 692 -20.05 0.19 -5.50
CA ASN A 692 -21.37 0.69 -5.12
C ASN A 692 -21.76 1.98 -5.86
N ALA A 693 -20.80 2.75 -6.41
CA ALA A 693 -21.13 3.87 -7.29
C ALA A 693 -21.82 3.41 -8.57
N LEU A 694 -21.37 2.29 -9.16
CA LEU A 694 -22.00 1.72 -10.35
C LEU A 694 -23.41 1.22 -10.06
N THR A 695 -23.59 0.54 -8.93
CA THR A 695 -24.93 0.12 -8.49
C THR A 695 -25.85 1.31 -8.27
N TRP A 696 -25.36 2.40 -7.67
CA TRP A 696 -26.12 3.63 -7.51
C TRP A 696 -26.46 4.28 -8.86
N LEU A 697 -25.51 4.39 -9.78
CA LEU A 697 -25.74 4.94 -11.13
C LEU A 697 -26.79 4.14 -11.90
N ALA A 698 -26.73 2.81 -11.84
CA ALA A 698 -27.74 1.93 -12.44
C ALA A 698 -29.14 2.18 -11.85
N ALA A 699 -29.23 2.30 -10.52
CA ALA A 699 -30.49 2.61 -9.83
C ALA A 699 -31.06 4.01 -10.17
N GLN A 700 -30.20 4.96 -10.53
CA GLN A 700 -30.60 6.31 -10.98
C GLN A 700 -30.82 6.42 -12.50
N GLU A 701 -30.75 5.29 -13.23
CA GLU A 701 -30.85 5.23 -14.69
C GLU A 701 -29.78 6.11 -15.38
N ILE A 702 -28.56 6.09 -14.85
CA ILE A 702 -27.37 6.76 -15.40
C ILE A 702 -26.41 5.65 -15.90
N GLY A 703 -26.85 4.95 -16.94
CA GLY A 703 -26.19 3.75 -17.49
C GLY A 703 -26.95 2.47 -17.16
N ASN A 704 -26.94 1.50 -18.07
CA ASN A 704 -27.69 0.25 -17.97
C ASN A 704 -26.79 -0.91 -17.50
N PHE A 705 -26.23 -0.79 -16.29
CA PHE A 705 -25.41 -1.84 -15.69
C PHE A 705 -26.30 -2.87 -14.99
N LYS A 706 -26.17 -4.14 -15.37
CA LYS A 706 -26.90 -5.25 -14.75
C LYS A 706 -25.92 -6.11 -13.95
N PHE A 707 -26.31 -6.47 -12.73
CA PHE A 707 -25.52 -7.32 -11.84
C PHE A 707 -26.26 -8.62 -11.56
N LYS A 708 -25.53 -9.71 -11.37
CA LYS A 708 -26.13 -10.97 -10.94
C LYS A 708 -26.57 -10.88 -9.48
N GLU A 709 -27.71 -11.49 -9.16
CA GLU A 709 -28.12 -11.67 -7.78
C GLU A 709 -27.17 -12.65 -7.09
N GLN A 710 -26.70 -12.27 -5.90
CA GLN A 710 -25.83 -13.12 -5.11
C GLN A 710 -26.69 -14.12 -4.34
N GLU A 711 -26.34 -15.41 -4.38
CA GLU A 711 -26.97 -16.40 -3.51
C GLU A 711 -26.67 -16.06 -2.04
N THR A 712 -27.63 -15.49 -1.33
CA THR A 712 -27.45 -15.01 0.06
C THR A 712 -27.45 -16.12 1.09
N GLN A 713 -27.97 -17.31 0.74
CA GLN A 713 -28.06 -18.45 1.65
C GLN A 713 -27.28 -19.65 1.09
N PRO A 714 -26.48 -20.34 1.91
CA PRO A 714 -25.86 -21.59 1.50
C PRO A 714 -26.94 -22.65 1.22
N THR A 715 -26.77 -23.44 0.17
CA THR A 715 -27.73 -24.49 -0.25
C THR A 715 -27.63 -25.78 0.57
N PHE A 716 -26.96 -25.77 1.73
CA PHE A 716 -26.75 -26.96 2.55
C PHE A 716 -27.97 -27.27 3.45
N ALA A 717 -28.32 -28.56 3.58
CA ALA A 717 -29.54 -29.01 4.26
C ALA A 717 -29.51 -28.88 5.81
N SER A 718 -28.32 -28.75 6.42
CA SER A 718 -28.09 -28.41 7.83
C SER A 718 -26.57 -28.31 8.05
N ASN A 719 -26.06 -27.15 8.45
CA ASN A 719 -24.67 -26.99 8.92
C ASN A 719 -24.67 -26.79 10.44
N ALA A 720 -23.60 -27.19 11.13
CA ALA A 720 -23.46 -26.85 12.54
C ALA A 720 -23.33 -25.33 12.70
N TYR A 721 -23.94 -24.76 13.74
CA TYR A 721 -23.89 -23.32 14.00
C TYR A 721 -22.43 -22.81 14.11
N ALA A 722 -21.54 -23.61 14.68
CA ALA A 722 -20.12 -23.30 14.83
C ALA A 722 -19.41 -23.04 13.48
N ASP A 723 -19.92 -23.60 12.38
CA ASP A 723 -19.33 -23.46 11.05
C ASP A 723 -19.83 -22.21 10.31
N TYR A 724 -20.79 -21.45 10.86
CA TYR A 724 -21.41 -20.33 10.16
C TYR A 724 -20.39 -19.28 9.74
N THR A 725 -19.57 -18.78 10.67
CA THR A 725 -18.56 -17.75 10.40
C THR A 725 -17.56 -18.20 9.34
N ASN A 726 -17.06 -19.44 9.44
CA ASN A 726 -16.11 -19.98 8.47
C ASN A 726 -16.76 -20.21 7.10
N THR A 727 -17.99 -20.73 7.07
CA THR A 727 -18.75 -20.96 5.82
C THR A 727 -19.02 -19.64 5.09
N MET A 728 -19.43 -18.60 5.83
CA MET A 728 -19.71 -17.29 5.24
C MET A 728 -18.42 -16.58 4.85
N GLY A 729 -17.38 -16.64 5.69
CA GLY A 729 -16.07 -16.06 5.42
C GLY A 729 -15.42 -16.65 4.16
N ALA A 730 -15.55 -17.95 3.92
CA ALA A 730 -14.99 -18.60 2.74
C ALA A 730 -15.61 -18.11 1.44
N ARG A 731 -16.79 -17.47 1.49
CA ARG A 731 -17.45 -16.86 0.33
C ARG A 731 -17.00 -15.43 0.06
N VAL A 732 -16.13 -14.85 0.88
CA VAL A 732 -15.55 -13.53 0.64
C VAL A 732 -14.41 -13.65 -0.38
N THR A 733 -14.47 -12.87 -1.45
CA THR A 733 -13.32 -12.70 -2.35
C THR A 733 -12.50 -11.52 -1.86
N GLY A 734 -11.56 -11.77 -0.95
CA GLY A 734 -10.73 -10.74 -0.29
C GLY A 734 -9.62 -10.15 -1.16
N GLY A 735 -9.15 -10.90 -2.16
CA GLY A 735 -8.11 -10.45 -3.08
C GLY A 735 -7.52 -11.62 -3.85
N ALA A 736 -7.85 -11.72 -5.14
CA ALA A 736 -7.33 -12.74 -6.06
C ALA A 736 -7.10 -12.14 -7.46
N ILE A 737 -6.22 -12.79 -8.22
CA ILE A 737 -5.81 -12.37 -9.56
C ILE A 737 -6.58 -13.17 -10.61
N PHE A 738 -7.14 -12.47 -11.58
CA PHE A 738 -7.94 -13.06 -12.64
C PHE A 738 -7.40 -12.72 -14.02
N ASN A 739 -7.50 -13.69 -14.93
CA ASN A 739 -7.33 -13.55 -16.37
C ASN A 739 -8.59 -12.93 -16.99
N ALA A 740 -8.40 -11.86 -17.73
CA ALA A 740 -9.41 -11.24 -18.57
C ALA A 740 -8.92 -11.09 -20.02
N LYS A 741 -9.85 -10.75 -20.91
CA LYS A 741 -9.61 -10.42 -22.31
C LYS A 741 -10.04 -8.99 -22.60
N LEU A 742 -9.14 -8.25 -23.23
CA LEU A 742 -9.33 -6.89 -23.74
C LEU A 742 -9.62 -6.91 -25.24
N ASP A 743 -10.49 -6.01 -25.67
CA ASP A 743 -10.61 -5.64 -27.08
C ASP A 743 -9.59 -4.54 -27.42
N LEU A 744 -8.46 -4.92 -28.03
CA LEU A 744 -7.38 -4.02 -28.43
C LEU A 744 -7.80 -2.94 -29.46
N THR A 745 -8.97 -3.07 -30.08
CA THR A 745 -9.51 -2.02 -30.97
C THR A 745 -10.28 -0.93 -30.23
N HIS A 746 -10.70 -1.21 -29.00
CA HIS A 746 -11.44 -0.28 -28.16
C HIS A 746 -10.50 0.79 -27.56
N PRO A 747 -10.88 2.08 -27.48
CA PRO A 747 -10.02 3.14 -26.93
C PRO A 747 -9.50 2.87 -25.51
N LEU A 748 -10.27 2.17 -24.69
CA LEU A 748 -9.84 1.75 -23.34
C LEU A 748 -8.68 0.76 -23.33
N ALA A 749 -8.38 0.06 -24.43
CA ALA A 749 -7.28 -0.89 -24.52
C ALA A 749 -6.08 -0.35 -25.32
N TYR A 750 -6.08 0.93 -25.71
CA TYR A 750 -4.92 1.52 -26.39
C TYR A 750 -3.66 1.43 -25.53
N GLY A 751 -2.53 1.14 -26.18
CA GLY A 751 -1.23 0.94 -25.53
C GLY A 751 -1.04 -0.42 -24.85
N TYR A 752 -1.96 -1.37 -25.03
CA TYR A 752 -1.77 -2.79 -24.73
C TYR A 752 -1.48 -3.57 -26.02
N GLU A 753 -0.57 -4.54 -25.96
CA GLU A 753 -0.16 -5.35 -27.13
C GLU A 753 -0.81 -6.74 -27.15
N ALA A 754 -1.27 -7.22 -25.99
CA ALA A 754 -1.89 -8.52 -25.83
C ALA A 754 -3.35 -8.36 -25.40
N GLN A 755 -4.23 -9.21 -25.96
CA GLN A 755 -5.62 -9.27 -25.52
C GLN A 755 -5.74 -9.79 -24.08
N ASP A 756 -4.82 -10.64 -23.66
CA ASP A 756 -4.85 -11.21 -22.32
C ASP A 756 -4.26 -10.21 -21.31
N ILE A 757 -4.96 -10.05 -20.19
CA ILE A 757 -4.55 -9.17 -19.09
C ILE A 757 -4.86 -9.80 -17.73
N PHE A 758 -4.07 -9.43 -16.72
CA PHE A 758 -4.36 -9.72 -15.32
C PHE A 758 -5.06 -8.55 -14.62
N THR A 759 -6.05 -8.86 -13.80
CA THR A 759 -6.78 -7.89 -12.98
C THR A 759 -6.97 -8.39 -11.56
N PHE A 760 -7.07 -7.46 -10.60
CA PHE A 760 -7.18 -7.78 -9.18
C PHE A 760 -8.58 -7.54 -8.66
N ARG A 761 -9.14 -8.57 -8.01
CA ARG A 761 -10.51 -8.53 -7.52
C ARG A 761 -10.58 -8.77 -6.02
N ASN A 762 -11.22 -7.84 -5.34
CA ASN A 762 -11.45 -7.84 -3.89
C ASN A 762 -12.94 -7.67 -3.53
N SER A 763 -13.85 -8.11 -4.42
CA SER A 763 -15.28 -7.94 -4.24
C SER A 763 -16.12 -9.04 -4.91
N ASN A 764 -17.34 -9.19 -4.41
CA ASN A 764 -18.35 -10.11 -4.94
C ASN A 764 -19.38 -9.39 -5.85
N GLN A 765 -18.95 -8.41 -6.66
CA GLN A 765 -19.82 -7.68 -7.58
C GLN A 765 -19.77 -8.28 -9.00
N PHE A 766 -20.75 -9.08 -9.41
CA PHE A 766 -20.72 -9.78 -10.70
C PHE A 766 -21.52 -9.02 -11.77
N MET A 767 -20.84 -8.23 -12.61
CA MET A 767 -21.48 -7.45 -13.68
C MET A 767 -21.74 -8.33 -14.91
N LEU A 768 -22.98 -8.33 -15.41
CA LEU A 768 -23.34 -9.05 -16.63
C LEU A 768 -22.79 -8.32 -17.86
N PRO A 769 -22.32 -9.05 -18.89
CA PRO A 769 -22.02 -8.46 -20.18
C PRO A 769 -23.21 -7.68 -20.74
N ALA A 770 -22.93 -6.55 -21.37
CA ALA A 770 -23.94 -5.74 -22.05
C ALA A 770 -24.49 -6.52 -23.24
N GLU A 771 -25.78 -6.31 -23.53
CA GLU A 771 -26.44 -6.88 -24.70
C GLU A 771 -25.77 -6.42 -26.01
N ASN A 772 -25.33 -5.17 -26.05
CA ASN A 772 -24.47 -4.65 -27.11
C ASN A 772 -23.03 -5.19 -26.90
N PRO A 773 -22.50 -6.04 -27.79
CA PRO A 773 -21.19 -6.65 -27.60
C PRO A 773 -20.05 -5.63 -27.60
N PHE A 774 -20.23 -4.49 -28.27
CA PHE A 774 -19.24 -3.41 -28.35
C PHE A 774 -19.15 -2.57 -27.06
N ALA A 775 -20.07 -2.74 -26.11
CA ALA A 775 -20.06 -2.09 -24.79
C ALA A 775 -19.19 -2.83 -23.76
N ASN A 776 -18.48 -3.92 -24.12
CA ASN A 776 -17.71 -4.75 -23.19
C ASN A 776 -16.20 -4.74 -23.50
N PRO A 777 -15.46 -3.65 -23.18
CA PRO A 777 -14.03 -3.57 -23.46
C PRO A 777 -13.17 -4.63 -22.77
N MET A 778 -13.65 -5.16 -21.64
CA MET A 778 -12.97 -6.21 -20.89
C MET A 778 -13.96 -7.25 -20.36
N LEU A 779 -13.73 -8.52 -20.70
CA LEU A 779 -14.48 -9.67 -20.20
C LEU A 779 -13.54 -10.64 -19.48
N TYR A 780 -13.98 -11.23 -18.37
CA TYR A 780 -13.21 -12.32 -17.75
C TYR A 780 -13.19 -13.56 -18.64
N LYS A 781 -12.11 -14.33 -18.60
CA LYS A 781 -12.05 -15.63 -19.27
C LYS A 781 -13.03 -16.64 -18.65
N LYS A 782 -13.29 -17.74 -19.35
CA LYS A 782 -14.08 -18.86 -18.80
C LYS A 782 -13.35 -19.63 -17.70
N GLU A 783 -12.02 -19.66 -17.78
CA GLU A 783 -11.13 -20.13 -16.72
C GLU A 783 -10.37 -18.90 -16.24
N SER A 784 -10.99 -18.15 -15.34
CA SER A 784 -10.51 -16.80 -15.00
C SER A 784 -9.50 -16.79 -13.87
N LEU A 785 -9.50 -17.72 -12.92
CA LEU A 785 -8.58 -17.65 -11.77
C LEU A 785 -7.12 -17.84 -12.22
N ALA A 786 -6.27 -16.83 -12.00
CA ALA A 786 -4.84 -16.88 -12.26
C ALA A 786 -4.05 -17.27 -11.00
N SER A 787 -4.34 -16.58 -9.89
CA SER A 787 -3.78 -16.88 -8.58
C SER A 787 -4.72 -16.38 -7.48
N GLY A 788 -4.68 -17.02 -6.32
CA GLY A 788 -5.47 -16.69 -5.15
C GLY A 788 -6.57 -17.70 -4.91
N TYR A 789 -7.31 -17.45 -3.84
CA TYR A 789 -8.49 -18.20 -3.45
C TYR A 789 -9.75 -17.46 -3.88
N VAL A 790 -10.70 -18.22 -4.41
CA VAL A 790 -12.07 -17.78 -4.67
C VAL A 790 -13.01 -18.94 -4.44
N HIS A 791 -14.11 -18.69 -3.74
CA HIS A 791 -15.11 -19.72 -3.52
C HIS A 791 -15.65 -20.25 -4.86
N PRO A 792 -15.87 -21.56 -5.02
CA PRO A 792 -16.36 -22.14 -6.27
C PRO A 792 -17.65 -21.50 -6.79
N SER A 793 -18.58 -21.12 -5.90
CA SER A 793 -19.81 -20.39 -6.29
C SER A 793 -19.50 -19.05 -6.94
N ASN A 794 -18.54 -18.30 -6.40
CA ASN A 794 -18.20 -16.97 -6.91
C ASN A 794 -17.41 -17.09 -8.21
N LEU A 795 -16.50 -18.07 -8.30
CA LEU A 795 -15.74 -18.32 -9.52
C LEU A 795 -16.65 -18.59 -10.72
N LYS A 796 -17.72 -19.38 -10.52
CA LYS A 796 -18.76 -19.61 -11.53
C LYS A 796 -19.40 -18.28 -11.97
N GLU A 797 -19.65 -17.36 -11.05
CA GLU A 797 -20.27 -16.08 -11.38
C GLU A 797 -19.33 -15.10 -12.08
N ILE A 798 -18.02 -15.14 -11.77
CA ILE A 798 -16.97 -14.32 -12.40
C ILE A 798 -16.70 -14.77 -13.83
N ASN A 799 -16.68 -16.07 -14.10
CA ASN A 799 -16.34 -16.61 -15.41
C ASN A 799 -17.24 -16.05 -16.52
N GLY A 800 -16.62 -15.41 -17.52
CA GLY A 800 -17.34 -14.78 -18.65
C GLY A 800 -18.13 -13.51 -18.31
N SER A 801 -18.05 -13.01 -17.07
CA SER A 801 -18.67 -11.73 -16.68
C SER A 801 -17.90 -10.52 -17.23
N ALA A 802 -18.50 -9.33 -17.16
CA ALA A 802 -17.83 -8.11 -17.59
C ALA A 802 -16.93 -7.54 -16.48
N GLY A 803 -15.69 -7.20 -16.83
CA GLY A 803 -14.77 -6.48 -15.95
C GLY A 803 -14.82 -4.97 -16.17
N ILE A 804 -15.01 -4.55 -17.44
CA ILE A 804 -15.25 -3.16 -17.83
C ILE A 804 -16.45 -3.12 -18.78
N GLN A 805 -17.33 -2.13 -18.58
CA GLN A 805 -18.49 -1.89 -19.44
C GLN A 805 -18.66 -0.38 -19.70
N VAL A 806 -19.11 -0.04 -20.90
CA VAL A 806 -19.42 1.34 -21.29
C VAL A 806 -20.91 1.47 -21.57
N ALA A 807 -21.54 2.46 -20.95
CA ALA A 807 -22.91 2.88 -21.25
C ALA A 807 -22.91 4.33 -21.76
N THR A 808 -24.01 4.72 -22.41
CA THR A 808 -24.21 6.09 -22.87
C THR A 808 -25.45 6.74 -22.28
N VAL A 809 -25.34 8.04 -22.03
CA VAL A 809 -26.47 8.89 -21.65
C VAL A 809 -26.34 10.17 -22.45
N GLY A 810 -27.30 10.45 -23.35
CA GLY A 810 -27.20 11.58 -24.28
C GLY A 810 -25.96 11.49 -25.16
N ARG A 811 -25.05 12.46 -25.03
CA ARG A 811 -23.74 12.47 -25.70
C ARG A 811 -22.59 11.96 -24.82
N GLY A 812 -22.81 11.78 -23.52
CA GLY A 812 -21.79 11.38 -22.58
C GLY A 812 -21.62 9.87 -22.45
N ARG A 813 -20.58 9.49 -21.72
CA ARG A 813 -20.15 8.11 -21.53
C ARG A 813 -20.10 7.81 -20.04
N VAL A 814 -20.52 6.61 -19.67
CA VAL A 814 -20.41 6.08 -18.31
C VAL A 814 -19.56 4.82 -18.40
N ILE A 815 -18.35 4.88 -17.86
CA ILE A 815 -17.35 3.82 -17.92
C ILE A 815 -17.30 3.16 -16.54
N GLY A 816 -17.72 1.91 -16.47
CA GLY A 816 -17.77 1.12 -15.24
C GLY A 816 -16.64 0.12 -15.14
N PHE A 817 -15.95 0.14 -13.99
CA PHE A 817 -14.95 -0.84 -13.59
C PHE A 817 -15.47 -1.69 -12.43
N VAL A 818 -15.40 -3.01 -12.55
CA VAL A 818 -15.69 -3.92 -11.41
C VAL A 818 -14.47 -4.03 -10.49
N ASP A 819 -13.31 -4.23 -11.10
CA ASP A 819 -12.04 -4.31 -10.38
C ASP A 819 -11.46 -2.92 -10.14
N ASN A 820 -10.59 -2.81 -9.14
CA ASN A 820 -9.94 -1.54 -8.84
C ASN A 820 -8.74 -1.39 -9.77
N PRO A 821 -8.74 -0.44 -10.72
CA PRO A 821 -7.64 -0.30 -11.66
C PRO A 821 -6.37 0.32 -11.04
N ASN A 822 -6.46 0.81 -9.80
CA ASN A 822 -5.41 1.58 -9.13
C ASN A 822 -5.02 0.98 -7.77
N PHE A 823 -5.36 -0.30 -7.55
CA PHE A 823 -5.29 -0.97 -6.26
C PHE A 823 -3.93 -0.81 -5.57
N ARG A 824 -3.95 -0.19 -4.37
CA ARG A 824 -2.84 -0.05 -3.42
C ARG A 824 -1.52 0.41 -4.03
N ALA A 825 -1.57 1.20 -5.11
CA ALA A 825 -0.42 1.69 -5.87
C ALA A 825 0.45 0.60 -6.53
N PHE A 826 0.38 -0.67 -6.15
CA PHE A 826 1.22 -1.71 -6.74
C PHE A 826 0.59 -2.41 -7.95
N TRP A 827 -0.69 -2.14 -8.26
CA TRP A 827 -1.34 -2.70 -9.43
C TRP A 827 -1.13 -1.85 -10.70
N PHE A 828 0.08 -1.87 -11.25
CA PHE A 828 0.48 -1.07 -12.41
C PHE A 828 -0.22 -1.46 -13.71
N GLY A 829 -0.55 -2.74 -13.86
CA GLY A 829 -1.00 -3.36 -15.11
C GLY A 829 -2.33 -2.81 -15.62
N THR A 830 -3.21 -2.31 -14.76
CA THR A 830 -4.53 -1.77 -15.14
C THR A 830 -4.65 -0.26 -15.00
N ASN A 831 -3.62 0.45 -14.48
CA ASN A 831 -3.64 1.92 -14.42
C ASN A 831 -3.89 2.54 -15.80
N LYS A 832 -3.33 1.96 -16.87
CA LYS A 832 -3.51 2.48 -18.23
C LYS A 832 -4.95 2.37 -18.69
N LEU A 833 -5.71 1.34 -18.30
CA LEU A 833 -7.16 1.29 -18.58
C LEU A 833 -7.89 2.49 -17.97
N PHE A 834 -7.51 2.89 -16.75
CA PHE A 834 -8.06 4.05 -16.07
C PHE A 834 -7.64 5.36 -16.75
N MET A 835 -6.38 5.50 -17.14
CA MET A 835 -5.91 6.68 -17.89
C MET A 835 -6.56 6.76 -19.27
N ASN A 836 -6.81 5.63 -19.94
CA ASN A 836 -7.54 5.59 -21.20
C ASN A 836 -8.99 6.06 -21.02
N ALA A 837 -9.63 5.75 -19.89
CA ALA A 837 -10.97 6.27 -19.60
C ALA A 837 -10.97 7.80 -19.42
N ILE A 838 -9.89 8.37 -18.86
CA ILE A 838 -9.74 9.82 -18.68
C ILE A 838 -9.44 10.53 -20.00
N PHE A 839 -8.51 10.01 -20.80
CA PHE A 839 -8.02 10.68 -22.02
C PHE A 839 -8.84 10.36 -23.27
N PHE A 840 -9.43 9.17 -23.34
CA PHE A 840 -10.11 8.69 -24.55
C PHE A 840 -11.60 8.43 -24.33
N GLY A 841 -12.12 8.63 -23.12
CA GLY A 841 -13.53 8.34 -22.81
C GLY A 841 -14.52 9.10 -23.69
N ASP A 842 -14.18 10.34 -24.08
CA ASP A 842 -14.96 11.19 -24.97
C ASP A 842 -14.78 10.86 -26.47
N THR A 843 -13.76 10.09 -26.84
CA THR A 843 -13.54 9.57 -28.20
C THR A 843 -14.31 8.26 -28.44
N ILE A 844 -14.77 7.58 -27.38
CA ILE A 844 -15.56 6.36 -27.52
C ILE A 844 -16.84 6.69 -28.28
N ASN A 845 -17.07 5.97 -29.38
CA ASN A 845 -18.24 6.15 -30.22
C ASN A 845 -19.51 5.89 -29.39
N PRO A 846 -20.41 6.87 -29.25
CA PRO A 846 -21.57 6.72 -28.38
C PRO A 846 -22.54 5.61 -28.85
N GLY A 847 -22.44 5.13 -30.08
CA GLY A 847 -23.20 3.98 -30.56
C GLY A 847 -22.80 2.65 -29.90
N THR A 848 -21.61 2.54 -29.30
CA THR A 848 -21.16 1.29 -28.68
C THR A 848 -21.79 1.04 -27.31
N GLY A 849 -22.21 2.09 -26.60
CA GLY A 849 -22.85 1.99 -25.28
C GLY A 849 -24.35 2.26 -25.27
N ARG A 850 -25.01 2.17 -26.44
CA ARG A 850 -26.48 2.25 -26.58
C ARG A 850 -27.12 0.87 -26.52
#